data_AF-A0A3A1YA13-F1
#
_entry.id   AF-A0A3A1YA13-F1
#
_cell.length_a   1.000
_cell.length_b   1.000
_cell.length_c   1.000
_cell.angle_alpha   90.00
_cell.angle_beta   90.00
_cell.angle_gamma   90.00
#
_symmetry.space_group_name_H-M   'P 1'
#
loop_
_entity.id
_entity.type
_entity.pdbx_description
1 polymer ?
#
loop_
_entity_poly.entity_id
_entity_poly.type
_entity_poly.pdbx_seq_one_letter_code
_entity_poly.pdbx_strand_id
1 'polypeptide(L)'
;MSLSIPNIINIGIVGVKKSGFETARFLLTHQEHNHYKITLFDDKPDQEFISTLQSINGDIEVYPLNVPDILAKQNFLIVTPGIPKSHPAFAKAREQKVEIIGDIELFARLKNDSKDPIFRDAPVIGITGSNGKTTVTELTTHILQYLGYHVAKAGNVGVPVMSTLTESYNYYVLELSSYQLETTNSLKLRVGTILNVTPDHLDRYNGMEDYTAAKQHIYDLSQSLLYNKIDQATWPRNENAKKHMTAFTSDPVKQPASYFYDPQKRTLNIPTLYDNATSVSYVSLPVKDFLLQGTHNYENLLAAIALVRLTLQAHSEQQDKLIFEAARNFKGLPHRFELVHVSNNGVRFINDSKATNIGSVESALRSVDLHSNNKLYLLMGGEGKKQDFTELAPAVAKIKNIEVICYGRDAEEVAKCSPHAQVFKGATLETVMTHIAPKLKSNDVVLLSPGCASLDQFKNYEERGQKFTEIAKKYQKPSRVKRWGISLLNFAQNATHGLIYLGDNKNNDHTIKLYDGYLLALIFSIFGLGIITVFSSSVYFSLKQMGMIFNPKQALLMVAGVITFLVSLCINSSKWRTFTPLISILTIGALIFVHTFGHSVNGAQRWISLFGFTFQPVELAKLCTLIYLAHYLVAVSSESNFRLIDMLGFTGFFLIMAMLLLMQPDFGSTLMLIIISSVTIVYVTPNLKAMVIRFTPVLIVAATLLFIYVTNKSYLMDRITGFLDPYSDPYGKSYQVINSISAFSHGGFWGVGLGNSIFKSGYLTEANTDYILAIYGEEFGYIGIIILVVLEILLYLRMFKISHQTFFIYKRPFQAILVFTFVLWFAYQALYNLGMTVAFLPTDGSTHPLISYGGSSYVVMFTALGITMRIDYENRLIANGEKLKESRSKDMVLSFFDYLNNFFSRKKSLPQHKRARKNK
;
A
#
# COMPACT_ATOMS: atom_id res chain seq x y z
N MET A 1 -62.41 -22.18 52.84
CA MET A 1 -61.17 -21.58 53.37
C MET A 1 -60.25 -21.28 52.19
N SER A 2 -59.75 -20.05 52.15
CA SER A 2 -59.12 -19.37 51.02
C SER A 2 -57.94 -20.13 50.40
N LEU A 3 -58.07 -20.47 49.12
CA LEU A 3 -56.92 -20.69 48.24
C LEU A 3 -56.23 -19.33 48.06
N SER A 4 -55.03 -19.20 48.62
CA SER A 4 -54.15 -18.04 48.44
C SER A 4 -53.83 -17.88 46.96
N ILE A 5 -54.42 -16.87 46.33
CA ILE A 5 -54.07 -16.40 44.99
C ILE A 5 -52.57 -16.05 45.03
N PRO A 6 -51.71 -16.59 44.16
CA PRO A 6 -50.32 -16.14 44.09
C PRO A 6 -50.33 -14.64 43.77
N ASN A 7 -49.67 -13.84 44.61
CA ASN A 7 -49.59 -12.38 44.44
C ASN A 7 -49.08 -12.06 43.03
N ILE A 8 -49.94 -11.50 42.18
CA ILE A 8 -49.54 -11.00 40.85
C ILE A 8 -48.59 -9.83 41.09
N ILE A 9 -47.38 -9.94 40.53
CA ILE A 9 -46.37 -8.88 40.62
C ILE A 9 -46.61 -7.93 39.43
N ASN A 10 -46.95 -6.68 39.73
CA ASN A 10 -47.16 -5.63 38.74
C ASN A 10 -45.81 -4.99 38.36
N ILE A 11 -45.44 -5.07 37.09
CA ILE A 11 -44.20 -4.52 36.55
C ILE A 11 -44.55 -3.41 35.56
N GLY A 12 -44.14 -2.19 35.87
CA GLY A 12 -44.21 -1.05 34.97
C GLY A 12 -42.92 -0.88 34.18
N ILE A 13 -43.00 -0.80 32.85
CA ILE A 13 -41.85 -0.48 31.98
C ILE A 13 -42.00 0.94 31.49
N VAL A 14 -41.01 1.78 31.78
CA VAL A 14 -41.08 3.23 31.53
C VAL A 14 -40.11 3.63 30.41
N GLY A 15 -40.70 4.02 29.28
CA GLY A 15 -40.04 4.29 27.99
C GLY A 15 -39.95 3.04 27.12
N VAL A 16 -40.73 2.96 26.04
CA VAL A 16 -40.84 1.82 25.11
C VAL A 16 -40.14 2.14 23.79
N LYS A 17 -38.86 2.49 23.90
CA LYS A 17 -37.91 2.44 22.78
C LYS A 17 -37.27 1.04 22.75
N LYS A 18 -36.15 0.87 22.04
CA LYS A 18 -35.48 -0.44 21.88
C LYS A 18 -35.23 -1.21 23.19
N SER A 19 -34.67 -0.57 24.21
CA SER A 19 -34.37 -1.25 25.49
C SER A 19 -35.66 -1.67 26.23
N GLY A 20 -36.61 -0.75 26.41
CA GLY A 20 -37.88 -1.06 27.07
C GLY A 20 -38.72 -2.10 26.32
N PHE A 21 -38.72 -2.06 24.99
CA PHE A 21 -39.35 -3.08 24.15
C PHE A 21 -38.74 -4.47 24.40
N GLU A 22 -37.42 -4.60 24.36
CA GLU A 22 -36.75 -5.89 24.60
C GLU A 22 -36.95 -6.40 26.03
N THR A 23 -36.96 -5.51 27.02
CA THR A 23 -37.32 -5.86 28.41
C THR A 23 -38.74 -6.42 28.47
N ALA A 24 -39.72 -5.74 27.86
CA ALA A 24 -41.11 -6.19 27.84
C ALA A 24 -41.25 -7.54 27.13
N ARG A 25 -40.65 -7.66 25.93
CA ARG A 25 -40.67 -8.88 25.12
C ARG A 25 -40.09 -10.06 25.89
N PHE A 26 -38.92 -9.87 26.51
CA PHE A 26 -38.27 -10.91 27.31
C PHE A 26 -39.16 -11.38 28.46
N LEU A 27 -39.71 -10.45 29.24
CA LEU A 27 -40.57 -10.78 30.38
C LEU A 27 -41.85 -11.51 29.96
N LEU A 28 -42.50 -11.11 28.85
CA LEU A 28 -43.72 -11.75 28.34
C LEU A 28 -43.45 -13.18 27.85
N THR A 29 -42.35 -13.38 27.13
CA THR A 29 -42.00 -14.68 26.54
C THR A 29 -41.52 -15.70 27.56
N HIS A 30 -41.07 -15.27 28.73
CA HIS A 30 -40.56 -16.13 29.80
C HIS A 30 -41.49 -16.17 31.03
N GLN A 31 -42.80 -15.95 30.82
CA GLN A 31 -43.84 -15.93 31.86
C GLN A 31 -44.17 -17.30 32.48
N GLU A 32 -43.75 -18.43 31.90
CA GLU A 32 -44.22 -19.79 32.26
C GLU A 32 -44.01 -20.20 33.73
N HIS A 33 -43.23 -19.45 34.50
CA HIS A 33 -42.96 -19.73 35.92
C HIS A 33 -43.33 -18.61 36.90
N ASN A 34 -43.80 -17.44 36.46
CA ASN A 34 -44.06 -16.30 37.33
C ASN A 34 -45.30 -15.48 36.90
N HIS A 35 -46.18 -15.16 37.85
CA HIS A 35 -47.37 -14.34 37.61
C HIS A 35 -47.04 -12.84 37.57
N TYR A 36 -46.56 -12.34 36.43
CA TYR A 36 -46.30 -10.90 36.22
C TYR A 36 -47.43 -10.25 35.39
N LYS A 37 -47.92 -9.07 35.82
CA LYS A 37 -48.70 -8.17 34.96
C LYS A 37 -47.81 -7.04 34.48
N ILE A 38 -47.65 -6.90 33.16
CA ILE A 38 -46.80 -5.87 32.56
C ILE A 38 -47.65 -4.68 32.12
N THR A 39 -47.26 -3.48 32.54
CA THR A 39 -47.87 -2.21 32.12
C THR A 39 -46.80 -1.35 31.47
N LEU A 40 -47.11 -0.73 30.34
CA LEU A 40 -46.18 0.14 29.61
C LEU A 40 -46.49 1.61 29.87
N PHE A 41 -45.45 2.42 30.07
CA PHE A 41 -45.55 3.86 30.27
C PHE A 41 -44.65 4.60 29.26
N ASP A 42 -45.24 5.32 28.31
CA ASP A 42 -44.51 6.15 27.34
C ASP A 42 -45.41 7.29 26.83
N ASP A 43 -44.86 8.51 26.77
CA ASP A 43 -45.57 9.67 26.21
C ASP A 43 -45.64 9.63 24.67
N LYS A 44 -44.71 8.91 24.02
CA LYS A 44 -44.59 8.75 22.57
C LYS A 44 -44.14 7.32 22.20
N PRO A 45 -44.98 6.30 22.46
CA PRO A 45 -44.64 4.91 22.18
C PRO A 45 -44.48 4.67 20.67
N ASP A 46 -43.52 3.81 20.32
CA ASP A 46 -43.37 3.30 18.96
C ASP A 46 -44.47 2.27 18.67
N GLN A 47 -45.34 2.56 17.70
CA GLN A 47 -46.52 1.74 17.42
C GLN A 47 -46.15 0.34 16.90
N GLU A 48 -45.00 0.20 16.23
CA GLU A 48 -44.53 -1.11 15.75
C GLU A 48 -44.16 -2.01 16.96
N PHE A 49 -43.48 -1.44 17.95
CA PHE A 49 -43.13 -2.15 19.19
C PHE A 49 -44.37 -2.52 20.00
N ILE A 50 -45.33 -1.60 20.15
CA ILE A 50 -46.57 -1.89 20.88
C ILE A 50 -47.36 -3.02 20.21
N SER A 51 -47.58 -2.94 18.89
CA SER A 51 -48.31 -3.98 18.16
C SER A 51 -47.65 -5.36 18.28
N THR A 52 -46.32 -5.41 18.26
CA THR A 52 -45.56 -6.65 18.45
C THR A 52 -45.77 -7.21 19.86
N LEU A 53 -45.67 -6.38 20.91
CA LEU A 53 -45.90 -6.84 22.28
C LEU A 53 -47.34 -7.32 22.50
N GLN A 54 -48.33 -6.61 21.94
CA GLN A 54 -49.75 -7.00 22.01
C GLN A 54 -50.04 -8.31 21.29
N SER A 55 -49.29 -8.65 20.23
CA SER A 55 -49.40 -9.95 19.57
C SER A 55 -48.91 -11.12 20.44
N ILE A 56 -47.98 -10.87 21.37
CA ILE A 56 -47.49 -11.85 22.34
C ILE A 56 -48.48 -11.99 23.50
N ASN A 57 -49.04 -10.87 23.98
CA ASN A 57 -50.05 -10.84 25.02
C ASN A 57 -51.03 -9.68 24.78
N GLY A 58 -52.30 -10.01 24.52
CA GLY A 58 -53.35 -9.04 24.16
C GLY A 58 -53.75 -8.07 25.28
N ASP A 59 -53.39 -8.35 26.53
CA ASP A 59 -53.82 -7.58 27.72
C ASP A 59 -52.84 -6.47 28.12
N ILE A 60 -51.93 -6.07 27.23
CA ILE A 60 -50.93 -5.03 27.52
C ILE A 60 -51.55 -3.63 27.47
N GLU A 61 -51.61 -3.00 28.64
CA GLU A 61 -52.03 -1.62 28.81
C GLU A 61 -50.85 -0.64 28.58
N VAL A 62 -51.11 0.45 27.87
CA VAL A 62 -50.14 1.52 27.59
C VAL A 62 -50.68 2.85 28.12
N TYR A 63 -49.92 3.53 28.97
CA TYR A 63 -50.27 4.83 29.54
C TYR A 63 -49.21 5.89 29.24
N PRO A 64 -49.56 7.20 29.21
CA PRO A 64 -48.57 8.28 29.26
C PRO A 64 -47.86 8.31 30.62
N LEU A 65 -46.78 9.08 30.78
CA LEU A 65 -46.07 9.19 32.06
C LEU A 65 -46.87 9.97 33.11
N ASN A 66 -47.79 10.85 32.70
CA ASN A 66 -48.55 11.72 33.59
C ASN A 66 -49.74 10.99 34.28
N VAL A 67 -49.47 9.83 34.88
CA VAL A 67 -50.45 9.00 35.63
C VAL A 67 -49.84 8.50 36.96
N PRO A 68 -49.48 9.41 37.88
CA PRO A 68 -48.75 9.07 39.11
C PRO A 68 -49.44 8.01 39.98
N ASP A 69 -50.78 7.94 39.94
CA ASP A 69 -51.56 6.93 40.65
C ASP A 69 -51.38 5.50 40.13
N ILE A 70 -51.20 5.35 38.81
CA ILE A 70 -51.02 4.04 38.17
C ILE A 70 -49.57 3.58 38.33
N LEU A 71 -48.62 4.51 38.22
CA LEU A 71 -47.20 4.26 38.49
C LEU A 71 -46.98 3.80 39.95
N ALA A 72 -47.70 4.38 40.91
CA ALA A 72 -47.60 4.02 42.33
C ALA A 72 -48.24 2.67 42.70
N LYS A 73 -49.03 2.06 41.80
CA LYS A 73 -49.61 0.71 41.98
C LYS A 73 -48.68 -0.42 41.52
N GLN A 74 -47.57 -0.09 40.87
CA GLN A 74 -46.59 -1.08 40.42
C GLN A 74 -45.75 -1.58 41.60
N ASN A 75 -45.25 -2.81 41.53
CA ASN A 75 -44.26 -3.33 42.48
C ASN A 75 -42.85 -2.91 42.06
N PHE A 76 -42.59 -2.94 40.74
CA PHE A 76 -41.32 -2.54 40.13
C PHE A 76 -41.58 -1.57 38.98
N LEU A 77 -40.76 -0.53 38.89
CA LEU A 77 -40.63 0.31 37.70
C LEU A 77 -39.28 0.06 37.06
N ILE A 78 -39.28 -0.49 35.85
CA ILE A 78 -38.08 -0.64 35.02
C ILE A 78 -38.00 0.56 34.10
N VAL A 79 -37.10 1.47 34.43
CA VAL A 79 -36.97 2.78 33.77
C VAL A 79 -35.82 2.73 32.77
N THR A 80 -36.11 3.08 31.53
CA THR A 80 -35.07 3.20 30.50
C THR A 80 -34.12 4.37 30.80
N PRO A 81 -32.85 4.30 30.35
CA PRO A 81 -31.82 5.27 30.74
C PRO A 81 -32.15 6.72 30.41
N GLY A 82 -33.04 6.98 29.44
CA GLY A 82 -33.41 8.34 29.02
C GLY A 82 -34.29 9.11 30.01
N ILE A 83 -34.87 8.44 31.00
CA ILE A 83 -35.79 9.06 31.97
C ILE A 83 -35.12 9.04 33.36
N PRO A 84 -34.91 10.19 34.00
CA PRO A 84 -34.19 10.23 35.28
C PRO A 84 -35.04 9.62 36.41
N LYS A 85 -34.39 8.93 37.35
CA LYS A 85 -35.04 8.43 38.58
C LYS A 85 -35.72 9.54 39.39
N SER A 86 -35.22 10.78 39.26
CA SER A 86 -35.77 11.98 39.89
C SER A 86 -37.00 12.55 39.19
N HIS A 87 -37.43 11.99 38.05
CA HIS A 87 -38.56 12.53 37.28
C HIS A 87 -39.81 12.76 38.17
N PRO A 88 -40.52 13.89 38.02
CA PRO A 88 -41.66 14.24 38.89
C PRO A 88 -42.78 13.20 38.88
N ALA A 89 -43.01 12.52 37.74
CA ALA A 89 -44.03 11.46 37.63
C ALA A 89 -43.81 10.30 38.62
N PHE A 90 -42.57 10.07 39.06
CA PHE A 90 -42.26 9.00 40.01
C PHE A 90 -42.36 9.44 41.48
N ALA A 91 -42.73 10.69 41.79
CA ALA A 91 -42.81 11.19 43.16
C ALA A 91 -43.70 10.31 44.06
N LYS A 92 -44.93 10.04 43.60
CA LYS A 92 -45.87 9.18 44.31
C LYS A 92 -45.41 7.72 44.41
N ALA A 93 -44.76 7.20 43.37
CA ALA A 93 -44.19 5.85 43.38
C ALA A 93 -43.06 5.73 44.42
N ARG A 94 -42.21 6.76 44.57
CA ARG A 94 -41.16 6.83 45.60
C ARG A 94 -41.76 6.90 47.00
N GLU A 95 -42.81 7.70 47.22
CA GLU A 95 -43.54 7.76 48.50
C GLU A 95 -44.12 6.40 48.90
N GLN A 96 -44.64 5.65 47.93
CA GLN A 96 -45.16 4.28 48.12
C GLN A 96 -44.05 3.22 48.12
N LYS A 97 -42.77 3.62 48.11
CA LYS A 97 -41.60 2.72 48.11
C LYS A 97 -41.59 1.71 46.96
N VAL A 98 -42.17 2.07 45.81
CA VAL A 98 -42.05 1.28 44.58
C VAL A 98 -40.58 1.26 44.17
N GLU A 99 -40.05 0.07 43.90
CA GLU A 99 -38.65 -0.06 43.52
C GLU A 99 -38.43 0.40 42.07
N ILE A 100 -37.50 1.34 41.87
CA ILE A 100 -37.17 1.90 40.56
C ILE A 100 -35.79 1.41 40.13
N ILE A 101 -35.77 0.53 39.13
CA ILE A 101 -34.57 -0.11 38.60
C ILE A 101 -34.40 0.16 37.11
N GLY A 102 -33.21 -0.13 36.57
CA GLY A 102 -32.94 -0.09 35.13
C GLY A 102 -32.93 -1.49 34.50
N ASP A 103 -32.76 -1.53 33.19
CA ASP A 103 -32.59 -2.77 32.42
C ASP A 103 -31.31 -3.54 32.82
N ILE A 104 -30.20 -2.82 33.06
CA ILE A 104 -28.94 -3.41 33.54
C ILE A 104 -29.10 -4.07 34.92
N GLU A 105 -29.89 -3.46 35.81
CA GLU A 105 -30.16 -4.01 37.15
C GLU A 105 -31.02 -5.27 37.07
N LEU A 106 -32.04 -5.28 36.21
CA LEU A 106 -32.84 -6.48 35.97
C LEU A 106 -31.97 -7.61 35.43
N PHE A 107 -31.12 -7.34 34.43
CA PHE A 107 -30.15 -8.30 33.92
C PHE A 107 -29.24 -8.84 35.03
N ALA A 108 -28.71 -7.97 35.88
CA ALA A 108 -27.85 -8.36 36.99
C ALA A 108 -28.54 -9.33 37.95
N ARG A 109 -29.78 -9.05 38.36
CA ARG A 109 -30.58 -9.92 39.22
C ARG A 109 -30.84 -11.28 38.57
N LEU A 110 -31.34 -11.28 37.34
CA LEU A 110 -31.63 -12.52 36.60
C LEU A 110 -30.37 -13.37 36.42
N LYS A 111 -29.22 -12.75 36.13
CA LYS A 111 -27.95 -13.46 36.02
C LYS A 111 -27.48 -14.03 37.35
N ASN A 112 -27.54 -13.24 38.42
CA ASN A 112 -27.09 -13.66 39.75
C ASN A 112 -27.94 -14.81 40.31
N ASP A 113 -29.24 -14.80 40.06
CA ASP A 113 -30.20 -15.78 40.56
C ASP A 113 -30.41 -16.97 39.61
N SER A 114 -29.76 -16.95 38.43
CA SER A 114 -29.88 -18.03 37.45
C SER A 114 -29.41 -19.37 38.01
N LYS A 115 -30.19 -20.42 37.72
CA LYS A 115 -29.81 -21.82 38.01
C LYS A 115 -28.82 -22.38 37.01
N ASP A 116 -28.68 -21.78 35.83
CA ASP A 116 -27.66 -22.16 34.86
C ASP A 116 -26.29 -21.61 35.31
N PRO A 117 -25.34 -22.46 35.73
CA PRO A 117 -24.03 -22.02 36.19
C PRO A 117 -23.21 -21.36 35.07
N ILE A 118 -23.42 -21.74 33.81
CA ILE A 118 -22.70 -21.14 32.67
C ILE A 118 -23.09 -19.67 32.56
N PHE A 119 -24.39 -19.38 32.56
CA PHE A 119 -24.87 -17.99 32.53
C PHE A 119 -24.56 -17.23 33.83
N ARG A 120 -24.78 -17.86 34.99
CA ARG A 120 -24.57 -17.24 36.31
C ARG A 120 -23.11 -16.83 36.52
N ASP A 121 -22.17 -17.68 36.15
CA ASP A 121 -20.75 -17.49 36.45
C ASP A 121 -19.96 -16.84 35.28
N ALA A 122 -20.58 -16.65 34.12
CA ALA A 122 -19.98 -15.94 32.99
C ALA A 122 -19.47 -14.53 33.38
N PRO A 123 -18.18 -14.19 33.18
CA PRO A 123 -17.64 -12.90 33.62
C PRO A 123 -18.23 -11.71 32.86
N VAL A 124 -18.44 -10.61 33.58
CA VAL A 124 -18.93 -9.35 33.02
C VAL A 124 -17.83 -8.28 33.11
N ILE A 125 -17.54 -7.63 31.99
CA ILE A 125 -16.60 -6.51 31.86
C ILE A 125 -17.43 -5.23 31.71
N GLY A 126 -17.24 -4.26 32.61
CA GLY A 126 -17.95 -2.99 32.60
C GLY A 126 -17.07 -1.84 32.13
N ILE A 127 -17.51 -1.11 31.11
CA ILE A 127 -16.76 0.00 30.52
C ILE A 127 -17.60 1.28 30.56
N THR A 128 -17.12 2.31 31.26
CA THR A 128 -17.71 3.65 31.24
C THR A 128 -16.66 4.75 31.00
N GLY A 129 -17.12 5.98 30.85
CA GLY A 129 -16.31 7.17 30.57
C GLY A 129 -17.11 8.23 29.82
N SER A 130 -16.54 9.41 29.59
CA SER A 130 -17.12 10.40 28.68
C SER A 130 -16.85 9.99 27.22
N ASN A 131 -15.59 9.71 26.90
CA ASN A 131 -15.11 9.37 25.56
C ASN A 131 -14.46 7.99 25.51
N GLY A 132 -14.35 7.39 24.32
CA GLY A 132 -13.64 6.11 24.09
C GLY A 132 -14.42 4.84 24.43
N LYS A 133 -15.53 4.93 25.20
CA LYS A 133 -16.37 3.81 25.64
C LYS A 133 -16.61 2.76 24.55
N THR A 134 -17.26 3.16 23.47
CA THR A 134 -17.63 2.26 22.37
C THR A 134 -16.42 1.63 21.69
N THR A 135 -15.32 2.39 21.53
CA THR A 135 -14.09 1.87 20.93
C THR A 135 -13.46 0.80 21.81
N VAL A 136 -13.37 1.03 23.12
CA VAL A 136 -12.83 0.04 24.08
C VAL A 136 -13.74 -1.16 24.19
N THR A 137 -15.06 -0.98 24.26
CA THR A 137 -16.03 -2.07 24.25
C THR A 137 -15.87 -2.94 23.00
N GLU A 138 -15.82 -2.33 21.81
CA GLU A 138 -15.63 -3.08 20.56
C GLU A 138 -14.29 -3.80 20.52
N LEU A 139 -13.22 -3.13 20.93
CA LEU A 139 -11.87 -3.69 20.91
C LEU A 139 -11.74 -4.86 21.91
N THR A 140 -12.29 -4.73 23.11
CA THR A 140 -12.33 -5.81 24.11
C THR A 140 -13.14 -7.00 23.59
N THR A 141 -14.30 -6.75 22.98
CA THR A 141 -15.09 -7.82 22.33
C THR A 141 -14.30 -8.48 21.20
N HIS A 142 -13.67 -7.70 20.32
CA HIS A 142 -12.89 -8.19 19.20
C HIS A 142 -11.73 -9.10 19.65
N ILE A 143 -10.99 -8.67 20.69
CA ILE A 143 -9.88 -9.47 21.24
C ILE A 143 -10.41 -10.80 21.81
N LEU A 144 -11.49 -10.78 22.59
CA LEU A 144 -12.06 -12.02 23.16
C LEU A 144 -12.61 -12.96 22.08
N GLN A 145 -13.24 -12.43 21.04
CA GLN A 145 -13.70 -13.22 19.89
C GLN A 145 -12.53 -13.81 19.08
N TYR A 146 -11.45 -13.06 18.91
CA TYR A 146 -10.22 -13.54 18.25
C TYR A 146 -9.59 -14.71 19.01
N LEU A 147 -9.71 -14.71 20.34
CA LEU A 147 -9.29 -15.82 21.20
C LEU A 147 -10.23 -17.03 21.15
N GLY A 148 -11.31 -16.98 20.36
CA GLY A 148 -12.27 -18.06 20.17
C GLY A 148 -13.44 -18.09 21.15
N TYR A 149 -13.64 -17.03 21.94
CA TYR A 149 -14.76 -16.98 22.88
C TYR A 149 -16.05 -16.45 22.24
N HIS A 150 -17.19 -16.97 22.68
CA HIS A 150 -18.51 -16.41 22.41
C HIS A 150 -18.79 -15.25 23.36
N VAL A 151 -18.96 -14.03 22.83
CA VAL A 151 -18.96 -12.80 23.63
C VAL A 151 -20.22 -11.98 23.35
N ALA A 152 -20.96 -11.65 24.39
CA ALA A 152 -22.07 -10.69 24.31
C ALA A 152 -21.54 -9.26 24.41
N LYS A 153 -21.84 -8.43 23.41
CA LYS A 153 -21.59 -6.99 23.43
C LYS A 153 -22.92 -6.24 23.58
N ALA A 154 -23.15 -5.63 24.73
CA ALA A 154 -24.44 -5.04 25.06
C ALA A 154 -24.35 -3.80 25.97
N GLY A 155 -25.51 -3.24 26.31
CA GLY A 155 -25.65 -2.10 27.22
C GLY A 155 -26.08 -0.84 26.49
N ASN A 156 -25.35 0.26 26.65
CA ASN A 156 -25.65 1.55 26.03
C ASN A 156 -25.45 1.55 24.50
N VAL A 157 -24.55 0.71 24.00
CA VAL A 157 -24.28 0.51 22.57
C VAL A 157 -24.25 -0.99 22.28
N GLY A 158 -24.59 -1.38 21.05
CA GLY A 158 -24.78 -2.78 20.66
C GLY A 158 -26.25 -3.17 20.80
N VAL A 159 -26.49 -4.38 21.28
CA VAL A 159 -27.86 -4.85 21.54
C VAL A 159 -28.30 -4.48 22.97
N PRO A 160 -29.60 -4.26 23.22
CA PRO A 160 -30.11 -4.12 24.58
C PRO A 160 -29.69 -5.31 25.45
N VAL A 161 -29.34 -5.08 26.72
CA VAL A 161 -28.79 -6.15 27.57
C VAL A 161 -29.77 -7.34 27.74
N MET A 162 -31.08 -7.07 27.71
CA MET A 162 -32.09 -8.12 27.85
C MET A 162 -32.11 -9.09 26.67
N SER A 163 -31.67 -8.67 25.48
CA SER A 163 -31.63 -9.57 24.32
C SER A 163 -30.48 -10.57 24.39
N THR A 164 -29.51 -10.40 25.29
CA THR A 164 -28.41 -11.36 25.46
C THR A 164 -28.81 -12.55 26.34
N LEU A 165 -30.01 -12.55 26.90
CA LEU A 165 -30.49 -13.62 27.78
C LEU A 165 -30.98 -14.85 27.02
N THR A 166 -31.16 -14.75 25.70
CA THR A 166 -31.67 -15.83 24.85
C THR A 166 -30.59 -16.80 24.39
N GLU A 167 -29.32 -16.50 24.63
CA GLU A 167 -28.17 -17.27 24.18
C GLU A 167 -27.13 -17.40 25.30
N SER A 168 -26.31 -18.45 25.23
CA SER A 168 -25.21 -18.65 26.19
C SER A 168 -23.93 -17.96 25.70
N TYR A 169 -23.33 -17.13 26.55
CA TYR A 169 -22.07 -16.42 26.26
C TYR A 169 -20.99 -16.77 27.28
N ASN A 170 -19.74 -16.84 26.82
CA ASN A 170 -18.59 -17.02 27.71
C ASN A 170 -18.26 -15.73 28.49
N TYR A 171 -18.44 -14.56 27.85
CA TYR A 171 -18.16 -13.25 28.44
C TYR A 171 -19.21 -12.23 28.04
N TYR A 172 -19.47 -11.27 28.94
CA TYR A 172 -20.29 -10.10 28.68
C TYR A 172 -19.42 -8.85 28.71
N VAL A 173 -19.44 -8.05 27.64
CA VAL A 173 -18.77 -6.77 27.56
C VAL A 173 -19.84 -5.68 27.49
N LEU A 174 -20.01 -4.96 28.60
CA LEU A 174 -21.07 -3.98 28.77
C LEU A 174 -20.53 -2.56 28.68
N GLU A 175 -21.03 -1.80 27.69
CA GLU A 175 -20.88 -0.34 27.69
C GLU A 175 -21.93 0.25 28.64
N LEU A 176 -21.50 0.94 29.70
CA LEU A 176 -22.40 1.50 30.71
C LEU A 176 -22.38 3.03 30.68
N SER A 177 -23.54 3.64 30.49
CA SER A 177 -23.73 5.09 30.67
C SER A 177 -23.78 5.45 32.16
N SER A 178 -23.59 6.74 32.49
CA SER A 178 -23.79 7.21 33.87
C SER A 178 -25.24 7.00 34.33
N TYR A 179 -26.21 7.17 33.42
CA TYR A 179 -27.63 6.95 33.68
C TYR A 179 -27.97 5.52 34.07
N GLN A 180 -27.34 4.53 33.40
CA GLN A 180 -27.53 3.12 33.74
C GLN A 180 -26.93 2.80 35.09
N LEU A 181 -25.75 3.35 35.40
CA LEU A 181 -25.07 3.14 36.69
C LEU A 181 -25.90 3.69 37.87
N GLU A 182 -26.58 4.83 37.73
CA GLU A 182 -27.52 5.34 38.77
C GLU A 182 -28.63 4.35 39.14
N THR A 183 -28.95 3.44 38.22
CA THR A 183 -30.05 2.48 38.36
C THR A 183 -29.64 1.07 38.70
N THR A 184 -28.33 0.82 38.82
CA THR A 184 -27.73 -0.51 38.97
C THR A 184 -27.07 -0.64 40.33
N ASN A 185 -27.35 -1.70 41.07
CA ASN A 185 -26.79 -1.96 42.40
C ASN A 185 -26.26 -3.40 42.57
N SER A 186 -26.75 -4.36 41.80
CA SER A 186 -26.45 -5.80 42.00
C SER A 186 -25.55 -6.40 40.93
N LEU A 187 -25.12 -5.61 39.94
CA LEU A 187 -24.23 -6.08 38.88
C LEU A 187 -22.86 -6.48 39.45
N LYS A 188 -22.41 -7.69 39.11
CA LYS A 188 -21.09 -8.21 39.53
C LYS A 188 -20.14 -8.17 38.34
N LEU A 189 -19.25 -7.19 38.30
CA LEU A 189 -18.24 -7.02 37.28
C LEU A 189 -16.94 -7.73 37.68
N ARG A 190 -16.37 -8.52 36.77
CA ARG A 190 -15.00 -9.04 36.92
C ARG A 190 -14.00 -7.90 36.86
N VAL A 191 -14.19 -6.98 35.90
CA VAL A 191 -13.37 -5.77 35.78
C VAL A 191 -14.28 -4.59 35.42
N GLY A 192 -14.11 -3.46 36.09
CA GLY A 192 -14.75 -2.20 35.75
C GLY A 192 -13.73 -1.13 35.41
N THR A 193 -14.05 -0.27 34.43
CA THR A 193 -13.20 0.87 34.08
C THR A 193 -13.95 2.16 33.85
N ILE A 194 -13.32 3.27 34.27
CA ILE A 194 -13.66 4.61 33.87
C ILE A 194 -12.51 5.13 33.00
N LEU A 195 -12.78 5.31 31.70
CA LEU A 195 -11.72 5.67 30.73
C LEU A 195 -11.24 7.11 30.88
N ASN A 196 -12.17 8.02 31.11
CA ASN A 196 -11.96 9.46 31.29
C ASN A 196 -13.28 10.11 31.72
N VAL A 197 -13.20 11.30 32.31
CA VAL A 197 -14.33 12.08 32.79
C VAL A 197 -14.15 13.54 32.36
N THR A 198 -14.94 13.95 31.38
CA THR A 198 -14.98 15.32 30.83
C THR A 198 -16.43 15.80 30.75
N PRO A 199 -16.69 17.13 30.74
CA PRO A 199 -18.04 17.68 30.71
C PRO A 199 -18.85 17.12 29.54
N ASP A 200 -19.94 16.43 29.86
CA ASP A 200 -20.88 15.84 28.91
C ASP A 200 -22.21 15.63 29.65
N HIS A 201 -23.34 15.93 29.00
CA HIS A 201 -24.67 15.78 29.60
C HIS A 201 -24.93 16.50 30.94
N LEU A 202 -24.42 17.74 31.11
CA LEU A 202 -24.63 18.53 32.33
C LEU A 202 -26.09 18.96 32.55
N ASP A 203 -26.96 18.80 31.55
CA ASP A 203 -28.40 19.07 31.65
C ASP A 203 -29.12 18.17 32.67
N ARG A 204 -28.53 17.01 33.01
CA ARG A 204 -29.11 16.02 33.93
C ARG A 204 -28.48 16.01 35.33
N TYR A 205 -27.38 16.71 35.54
CA TYR A 205 -26.62 16.66 36.79
C TYR A 205 -26.48 18.05 37.40
N ASN A 206 -26.40 18.14 38.73
CA ASN A 206 -26.20 19.41 39.44
C ASN A 206 -24.76 19.94 39.36
N GLY A 207 -23.97 19.41 38.43
CA GLY A 207 -22.56 19.74 38.22
C GLY A 207 -21.71 18.51 37.89
N MET A 208 -20.42 18.76 37.65
CA MET A 208 -19.46 17.74 37.24
C MET A 208 -19.22 16.66 38.31
N GLU A 209 -19.34 17.03 39.59
CA GLU A 209 -19.10 16.12 40.71
C GLU A 209 -20.18 15.02 40.80
N ASP A 210 -21.44 15.39 40.57
CA ASP A 210 -22.58 14.47 40.57
C ASP A 210 -22.50 13.49 39.39
N TYR A 211 -22.11 13.99 38.20
CA TYR A 211 -21.80 13.16 37.03
C TYR A 211 -20.64 12.18 37.27
N THR A 212 -19.59 12.66 37.96
CA THR A 212 -18.42 11.83 38.30
C THR A 212 -18.80 10.76 39.31
N ALA A 213 -19.60 11.10 40.33
CA ALA A 213 -20.10 10.17 41.33
C ALA A 213 -20.93 9.05 40.70
N ALA A 214 -21.81 9.38 39.75
CA ALA A 214 -22.60 8.38 39.01
C ALA A 214 -21.71 7.36 38.27
N LYS A 215 -20.58 7.78 37.69
CA LYS A 215 -19.62 6.86 37.03
C LYS A 215 -18.78 6.06 38.02
N GLN A 216 -18.37 6.68 39.13
CA GLN A 216 -17.58 6.03 40.18
C GLN A 216 -18.27 4.80 40.76
N HIS A 217 -19.61 4.76 40.71
CA HIS A 217 -20.38 3.59 41.12
C HIS A 217 -20.00 2.30 40.41
N ILE A 218 -19.44 2.35 39.19
CA ILE A 218 -18.96 1.15 38.48
C ILE A 218 -17.91 0.38 39.31
N TYR A 219 -17.12 1.06 40.13
CA TYR A 219 -16.09 0.44 40.94
C TYR A 219 -16.64 -0.28 42.16
N ASP A 220 -17.78 0.16 42.72
CA ASP A 220 -18.47 -0.56 43.79
C ASP A 220 -19.02 -1.92 43.31
N LEU A 221 -19.28 -2.02 42.00
CA LEU A 221 -19.77 -3.21 41.32
C LEU A 221 -18.65 -4.16 40.84
N SER A 222 -17.38 -3.80 41.03
CA SER A 222 -16.23 -4.44 40.35
C SER A 222 -15.26 -5.16 41.27
N GLN A 223 -14.83 -6.36 40.86
CA GLN A 223 -13.79 -7.12 41.55
C GLN A 223 -12.38 -6.55 41.30
N SER A 224 -12.06 -6.20 40.05
CA SER A 224 -10.80 -5.54 39.66
C SER A 224 -11.08 -4.20 39.00
N LEU A 225 -10.20 -3.22 39.26
CA LEU A 225 -10.43 -1.85 38.84
C LEU A 225 -9.36 -1.42 37.85
N LEU A 226 -9.79 -0.86 36.72
CA LEU A 226 -8.93 -0.22 35.75
C LEU A 226 -9.24 1.27 35.68
N TYR A 227 -8.24 2.12 35.87
CA TYR A 227 -8.42 3.58 35.88
C TYR A 227 -7.36 4.29 35.04
N ASN A 228 -7.67 5.50 34.60
CA ASN A 228 -6.77 6.33 33.81
C ASN A 228 -5.90 7.17 34.74
N LYS A 229 -4.59 6.94 34.75
CA LYS A 229 -3.69 7.59 35.72
C LYS A 229 -3.65 9.10 35.57
N ILE A 230 -3.76 9.62 34.35
CA ILE A 230 -3.66 11.06 34.07
C ILE A 230 -4.96 11.82 34.36
N ASP A 231 -6.07 11.12 34.52
CA ASP A 231 -7.38 11.70 34.84
C ASP A 231 -7.79 11.34 36.28
N GLN A 232 -7.59 12.29 37.19
CA GLN A 232 -7.88 12.12 38.62
C GLN A 232 -9.35 11.80 38.90
N ALA A 233 -10.29 12.25 38.07
CA ALA A 233 -11.70 11.95 38.27
C ALA A 233 -12.03 10.46 38.04
N THR A 234 -11.13 9.71 37.40
CA THR A 234 -11.26 8.25 37.25
C THR A 234 -10.70 7.46 38.43
N TRP A 235 -10.01 8.10 39.38
CA TRP A 235 -9.37 7.38 40.47
C TRP A 235 -10.45 6.85 41.43
N PRO A 236 -10.43 5.55 41.80
CA PRO A 236 -11.37 5.00 42.77
C PRO A 236 -11.32 5.76 44.10
N ARG A 237 -12.48 6.26 44.53
CA ARG A 237 -12.60 7.03 45.78
C ARG A 237 -12.71 6.16 47.04
N ASN A 238 -13.19 4.93 46.88
CA ASN A 238 -13.46 4.01 47.99
C ASN A 238 -12.17 3.27 48.43
N GLU A 239 -11.82 3.34 49.72
CA GLU A 239 -10.59 2.73 50.25
C GLU A 239 -10.57 1.20 50.19
N ASN A 240 -11.73 0.55 50.32
CA ASN A 240 -11.85 -0.91 50.23
C ASN A 240 -11.58 -1.43 48.80
N ALA A 241 -11.72 -0.56 47.80
CA ALA A 241 -11.53 -0.87 46.39
C ALA A 241 -10.04 -0.91 45.99
N LYS A 242 -9.12 -0.45 46.86
CA LYS A 242 -7.69 -0.29 46.56
C LYS A 242 -6.88 -1.58 46.41
N LYS A 243 -7.46 -2.76 46.69
CA LYS A 243 -6.72 -4.04 46.73
C LYS A 243 -6.38 -4.64 45.36
N HIS A 244 -7.09 -4.28 44.27
CA HIS A 244 -6.84 -4.80 42.91
C HIS A 244 -6.94 -3.69 41.84
N MET A 245 -6.13 -2.65 41.99
CA MET A 245 -6.11 -1.50 41.07
C MET A 245 -5.01 -1.63 40.03
N THR A 246 -5.39 -1.55 38.76
CA THR A 246 -4.47 -1.43 37.62
C THR A 246 -4.67 -0.07 36.97
N ALA A 247 -3.58 0.58 36.57
CA ALA A 247 -3.66 1.85 35.85
C ALA A 247 -3.21 1.69 34.39
N PHE A 248 -3.81 2.48 33.52
CA PHE A 248 -3.26 2.77 32.20
C PHE A 248 -2.94 4.27 32.07
N THR A 249 -1.95 4.63 31.24
CA THR A 249 -1.48 6.01 31.11
C THR A 249 -0.81 6.29 29.77
N SER A 250 -0.86 7.53 29.30
CA SER A 250 -0.05 8.01 28.18
C SER A 250 1.22 8.76 28.62
N ASP A 251 1.50 8.83 29.93
CA ASP A 251 2.66 9.50 30.53
C ASP A 251 3.64 8.46 31.12
N PRO A 252 4.84 8.28 30.52
CA PRO A 252 5.81 7.26 30.94
C PRO A 252 6.58 7.62 32.22
N VAL A 253 6.52 8.88 32.68
CA VAL A 253 7.39 9.38 33.78
C VAL A 253 6.88 8.94 35.17
N LYS A 254 5.68 8.39 35.27
CA LYS A 254 4.99 8.11 36.54
C LYS A 254 4.78 6.61 36.83
N GLN A 255 5.86 5.94 37.27
CA GLN A 255 5.87 4.82 38.25
C GLN A 255 5.38 3.39 37.85
N PRO A 256 5.70 2.34 38.65
CA PRO A 256 5.77 0.94 38.20
C PRO A 256 4.41 0.20 38.21
N ALA A 257 4.31 -0.86 37.39
CA ALA A 257 3.17 -1.80 37.22
C ALA A 257 1.98 -1.33 36.35
N SER A 258 2.10 -0.22 35.61
CA SER A 258 1.01 0.31 34.78
C SER A 258 1.18 -0.02 33.30
N TYR A 259 0.07 -0.10 32.57
CA TYR A 259 0.06 -0.15 31.11
C TYR A 259 0.34 1.26 30.58
N PHE A 260 1.39 1.49 29.79
CA PHE A 260 1.72 2.86 29.38
C PHE A 260 2.19 3.03 27.94
N TYR A 261 1.88 4.19 27.36
CA TYR A 261 2.44 4.62 26.09
C TYR A 261 3.70 5.47 26.32
N ASP A 262 4.81 5.09 25.69
CA ASP A 262 6.05 5.88 25.65
C ASP A 262 6.07 6.73 24.37
N PRO A 263 5.87 8.06 24.43
CA PRO A 263 5.89 8.94 23.27
C PRO A 263 7.29 9.10 22.65
N GLN A 264 8.37 8.91 23.40
CA GLN A 264 9.73 9.02 22.87
C GLN A 264 10.09 7.81 22.02
N LYS A 265 9.81 6.61 22.54
CA LYS A 265 10.06 5.34 21.84
C LYS A 265 8.92 4.93 20.90
N ARG A 266 7.75 5.57 21.03
CA ARG A 266 6.51 5.25 20.33
C ARG A 266 6.10 3.79 20.52
N THR A 267 6.09 3.33 21.77
CA THR A 267 5.73 1.95 22.14
C THR A 267 4.61 1.92 23.18
N LEU A 268 3.73 0.91 23.07
CA LEU A 268 2.84 0.48 24.15
C LEU A 268 3.62 -0.49 25.03
N ASN A 269 3.72 -0.22 26.32
CA ASN A 269 4.48 -1.01 27.28
C ASN A 269 3.50 -1.71 28.22
N ILE A 270 3.51 -3.03 28.15
CA ILE A 270 2.55 -3.90 28.83
C ILE A 270 3.31 -4.69 29.89
N PRO A 271 2.90 -4.64 31.18
CA PRO A 271 3.63 -5.31 32.24
C PRO A 271 3.59 -6.83 32.05
N THR A 272 4.74 -7.50 32.16
CA THR A 272 4.84 -8.95 32.21
C THR A 272 4.51 -9.41 33.63
N LEU A 273 3.40 -10.11 33.81
CA LEU A 273 2.96 -10.62 35.12
C LEU A 273 3.56 -12.00 35.45
N TYR A 274 4.69 -12.35 34.84
CA TYR A 274 5.21 -13.72 34.84
C TYR A 274 6.16 -14.05 35.99
N ASP A 275 6.57 -13.07 36.80
CA ASP A 275 7.59 -13.32 37.83
C ASP A 275 7.29 -12.55 39.13
N ASN A 276 7.43 -13.23 40.27
CA ASN A 276 7.38 -12.68 41.63
C ASN A 276 8.61 -11.79 41.95
N ALA A 277 9.20 -11.16 40.93
CA ALA A 277 10.40 -10.36 41.05
C ALA A 277 10.07 -8.94 41.52
N THR A 278 10.97 -8.39 42.32
CA THR A 278 10.96 -7.00 42.82
C THR A 278 11.04 -5.93 41.70
N SER A 279 11.20 -6.33 40.44
CA SER A 279 11.21 -5.48 39.25
C SER A 279 10.19 -5.94 38.20
N VAL A 280 9.27 -5.03 37.82
CA VAL A 280 8.29 -5.28 36.75
C VAL A 280 8.97 -5.15 35.38
N SER A 281 8.97 -6.23 34.61
CA SER A 281 9.39 -6.21 33.20
C SER A 281 8.23 -5.82 32.28
N TYR A 282 8.54 -5.37 31.05
CA TYR A 282 7.53 -4.91 30.09
C TYR A 282 7.75 -5.54 28.71
N VAL A 283 6.64 -5.88 28.05
CA VAL A 283 6.61 -6.11 26.61
C VAL A 283 6.37 -4.76 25.94
N SER A 284 7.32 -4.32 25.11
CA SER A 284 7.21 -3.09 24.33
C SER A 284 6.71 -3.39 22.92
N LEU A 285 5.52 -2.91 22.59
CA LEU A 285 4.89 -3.06 21.28
C LEU A 285 4.95 -1.74 20.49
N PRO A 286 5.60 -1.67 19.31
CA PRO A 286 5.63 -0.46 18.50
C PRO A 286 4.22 -0.02 18.05
N VAL A 287 3.85 1.25 18.26
CA VAL A 287 2.52 1.77 17.86
C VAL A 287 2.28 1.77 16.35
N LYS A 288 3.35 1.66 15.56
CA LYS A 288 3.28 1.52 14.09
C LYS A 288 2.71 0.17 13.65
N ASP A 289 2.71 -0.84 14.53
CA ASP A 289 2.20 -2.18 14.24
C ASP A 289 0.67 -2.25 14.39
N PHE A 290 0.04 -1.20 14.92
CA PHE A 290 -1.41 -1.12 15.13
C PHE A 290 -2.08 -0.28 14.05
N LEU A 291 -3.25 -0.71 13.59
CA LEU A 291 -4.05 0.07 12.63
C LEU A 291 -4.70 1.30 13.27
N LEU A 292 -5.12 1.18 14.54
CA LEU A 292 -5.56 2.32 15.34
C LEU A 292 -4.40 3.30 15.58
N GLN A 293 -4.61 4.57 15.22
CA GLN A 293 -3.61 5.62 15.34
C GLN A 293 -4.09 6.75 16.25
N GLY A 294 -3.15 7.45 16.89
CA GLY A 294 -3.41 8.58 17.79
C GLY A 294 -3.36 8.21 19.27
N THR A 295 -2.97 9.17 20.11
CA THR A 295 -2.69 8.96 21.55
C THR A 295 -3.89 8.45 22.33
N HIS A 296 -5.09 9.02 22.15
CA HIS A 296 -6.31 8.48 22.79
C HIS A 296 -6.62 7.03 22.36
N ASN A 297 -6.29 6.64 21.13
CA ASN A 297 -6.48 5.27 20.67
C ASN A 297 -5.42 4.33 21.24
N TYR A 298 -4.22 4.82 21.52
CA TYR A 298 -3.21 4.08 22.28
C TYR A 298 -3.66 3.85 23.72
N GLU A 299 -4.29 4.84 24.37
CA GLU A 299 -4.94 4.65 25.68
C GLU A 299 -6.08 3.62 25.61
N ASN A 300 -6.94 3.70 24.60
CA ASN A 300 -8.00 2.71 24.38
C ASN A 300 -7.43 1.29 24.17
N LEU A 301 -6.32 1.15 23.43
CA LEU A 301 -5.62 -0.11 23.23
C LEU A 301 -5.07 -0.65 24.56
N LEU A 302 -4.39 0.18 25.34
CA LEU A 302 -3.87 -0.20 26.66
C LEU A 302 -5.01 -0.62 27.59
N ALA A 303 -6.11 0.13 27.61
CA ALA A 303 -7.27 -0.17 28.43
C ALA A 303 -7.92 -1.50 28.02
N ALA A 304 -8.15 -1.74 26.73
CA ALA A 304 -8.76 -2.98 26.25
C ALA A 304 -7.88 -4.21 26.51
N ILE A 305 -6.56 -4.10 26.28
CA ILE A 305 -5.61 -5.18 26.59
C ILE A 305 -5.61 -5.47 28.10
N ALA A 306 -5.60 -4.44 28.95
CA ALA A 306 -5.67 -4.59 30.39
C ALA A 306 -6.98 -5.25 30.84
N LEU A 307 -8.14 -4.84 30.30
CA LEU A 307 -9.44 -5.44 30.59
C LEU A 307 -9.46 -6.93 30.27
N VAL A 308 -8.95 -7.33 29.10
CA VAL A 308 -8.90 -8.73 28.69
C VAL A 308 -7.96 -9.53 29.61
N ARG A 309 -6.74 -9.05 29.87
CA ARG A 309 -5.78 -9.76 30.73
C ARG A 309 -6.28 -9.92 32.16
N LEU A 310 -6.88 -8.87 32.74
CA LEU A 310 -7.49 -8.91 34.07
C LEU A 310 -8.70 -9.86 34.13
N THR A 311 -9.48 -9.93 33.04
CA THR A 311 -10.65 -10.82 32.98
C THR A 311 -10.24 -12.29 32.91
N LEU A 312 -9.28 -12.61 32.04
CA LEU A 312 -8.79 -13.97 31.80
C LEU A 312 -7.86 -14.49 32.91
N GLN A 313 -7.37 -13.61 33.78
CA GLN A 313 -6.24 -13.92 34.69
C GLN A 313 -5.07 -14.52 33.89
N ALA A 314 -4.79 -13.91 32.73
CA ALA A 314 -3.86 -14.45 31.74
C ALA A 314 -2.41 -14.38 32.27
N HIS A 315 -1.79 -15.56 32.42
CA HIS A 315 -0.40 -15.72 32.86
C HIS A 315 0.44 -16.56 31.91
N SER A 316 0.06 -16.69 30.62
CA SER A 316 0.89 -17.37 29.61
C SER A 316 1.37 -16.44 28.49
N GLU A 317 2.60 -16.65 28.00
CA GLU A 317 3.18 -15.90 26.89
C GLU A 317 2.42 -16.12 25.57
N GLN A 318 1.89 -17.32 25.37
CA GLN A 318 1.13 -17.68 24.17
C GLN A 318 -0.19 -16.93 24.06
N GLN A 319 -0.89 -16.73 25.18
CA GLN A 319 -2.14 -15.98 25.20
C GLN A 319 -1.90 -14.48 24.96
N ASP A 320 -0.84 -13.91 25.55
CA ASP A 320 -0.45 -12.52 25.31
C ASP A 320 -0.11 -12.26 23.82
N LYS A 321 0.55 -13.23 23.14
CA LYS A 321 0.79 -13.13 21.68
C LYS A 321 -0.52 -12.98 20.88
N LEU A 322 -1.52 -13.80 21.17
CA LEU A 322 -2.83 -13.73 20.50
C LEU A 322 -3.59 -12.44 20.82
N ILE A 323 -3.54 -11.97 22.08
CA ILE A 323 -4.13 -10.69 22.48
C ILE A 323 -3.51 -9.53 21.69
N PHE A 324 -2.19 -9.51 21.57
CA PHE A 324 -1.49 -8.45 20.85
C PHE A 324 -1.74 -8.51 19.34
N GLU A 325 -1.83 -9.71 18.77
CA GLU A 325 -2.19 -9.90 17.37
C GLU A 325 -3.62 -9.39 17.07
N ALA A 326 -4.59 -9.76 17.91
CA ALA A 326 -5.96 -9.26 17.79
C ALA A 326 -6.01 -7.72 17.89
N ALA A 327 -5.29 -7.14 18.86
CA ALA A 327 -5.23 -5.70 19.04
C ALA A 327 -4.60 -4.97 17.83
N ARG A 328 -3.58 -5.55 17.18
CA ARG A 328 -2.96 -5.00 15.96
C ARG A 328 -3.94 -4.98 14.77
N ASN A 329 -4.76 -6.02 14.64
CA ASN A 329 -5.69 -6.22 13.52
C ASN A 329 -6.99 -5.39 13.63
N PHE A 330 -7.23 -4.76 14.78
CA PHE A 330 -8.42 -3.95 14.98
C PHE A 330 -8.36 -2.63 14.21
N LYS A 331 -9.25 -2.47 13.22
CA LYS A 331 -9.29 -1.32 12.30
C LYS A 331 -9.80 -0.02 12.92
N GLY A 332 -10.41 -0.08 14.10
CA GLY A 332 -11.17 1.03 14.66
C GLY A 332 -12.64 1.03 14.21
N LEU A 333 -13.40 1.99 14.73
CA LEU A 333 -14.81 2.18 14.37
C LEU A 333 -14.92 3.25 13.27
N PRO A 334 -15.85 3.10 12.32
CA PRO A 334 -16.10 4.12 11.31
C PRO A 334 -16.35 5.49 11.96
N HIS A 335 -15.80 6.54 11.35
CA HIS A 335 -16.04 7.94 11.76
C HIS A 335 -15.55 8.33 13.16
N ARG A 336 -14.72 7.51 13.82
CA ARG A 336 -14.08 7.79 15.12
C ARG A 336 -12.57 7.81 14.99
N PHE A 337 -12.03 8.97 14.65
CA PHE A 337 -10.61 9.17 14.33
C PHE A 337 -10.05 8.14 13.32
N GLU A 338 -10.86 7.81 12.31
CA GLU A 338 -10.58 6.76 11.33
C GLU A 338 -9.63 7.28 10.24
N LEU A 339 -8.48 6.61 10.03
CA LEU A 339 -7.61 6.92 8.90
C LEU A 339 -8.22 6.38 7.60
N VAL A 340 -8.93 7.24 6.86
CA VAL A 340 -9.72 6.83 5.69
C VAL A 340 -8.96 6.82 4.38
N HIS A 341 -7.87 7.60 4.29
CA HIS A 341 -7.01 7.64 3.11
C HIS A 341 -5.61 8.18 3.43
N VAL A 342 -4.60 7.64 2.77
CA VAL A 342 -3.26 8.21 2.70
C VAL A 342 -2.94 8.46 1.23
N SER A 343 -2.74 9.72 0.85
CA SER A 343 -2.44 10.06 -0.53
C SER A 343 -1.03 9.61 -0.93
N ASN A 344 -0.75 9.58 -2.23
CA ASN A 344 0.56 9.21 -2.78
C ASN A 344 1.73 10.10 -2.30
N ASN A 345 1.45 11.31 -1.78
CA ASN A 345 2.46 12.20 -1.18
C ASN A 345 2.41 12.19 0.37
N GLY A 346 1.79 11.18 0.96
CA GLY A 346 1.72 10.95 2.41
C GLY A 346 0.72 11.81 3.16
N VAL A 347 -0.17 12.56 2.48
CA VAL A 347 -1.22 13.33 3.18
C VAL A 347 -2.19 12.36 3.81
N ARG A 348 -2.42 12.48 5.11
CA ARG A 348 -3.33 11.63 5.87
C ARG A 348 -4.68 12.30 6.01
N PHE A 349 -5.74 11.57 5.67
CA PHE A 349 -7.12 12.01 5.84
C PHE A 349 -7.74 11.23 6.99
N ILE A 350 -8.12 11.93 8.04
CA ILE A 350 -8.68 11.36 9.28
C ILE A 350 -10.13 11.79 9.40
N ASN A 351 -11.02 10.81 9.47
CA ASN A 351 -12.46 10.97 9.61
C ASN A 351 -12.87 10.78 11.07
N ASP A 352 -13.24 11.89 11.70
CA ASP A 352 -13.74 11.96 13.06
C ASP A 352 -15.12 12.63 13.11
N SER A 353 -15.98 12.33 12.12
CA SER A 353 -17.31 12.94 11.97
C SER A 353 -18.22 12.74 13.20
N LYS A 354 -17.97 11.73 14.04
CA LYS A 354 -18.69 11.50 15.30
C LYS A 354 -18.43 12.57 16.36
N ALA A 355 -17.33 13.34 16.25
CA ALA A 355 -17.02 14.44 17.15
C ALA A 355 -18.03 15.59 16.98
N THR A 356 -19.09 15.54 17.79
CA THR A 356 -20.26 16.44 17.71
C THR A 356 -20.32 17.45 18.86
N ASN A 357 -19.27 17.50 19.70
CA ASN A 357 -19.08 18.45 20.80
C ASN A 357 -17.62 18.91 20.91
N ILE A 358 -17.36 19.95 21.70
CA ILE A 358 -16.02 20.56 21.89
C ILE A 358 -15.00 19.56 22.44
N GLY A 359 -15.36 18.81 23.49
CA GLY A 359 -14.45 17.86 24.14
C GLY A 359 -13.95 16.74 23.20
N SER A 360 -14.80 16.31 22.26
CA SER A 360 -14.41 15.33 21.24
C SER A 360 -13.34 15.88 20.30
N VAL A 361 -13.48 17.14 19.88
CA VAL A 361 -12.49 17.81 19.02
C VAL A 361 -11.18 18.01 19.76
N GLU A 362 -11.23 18.41 21.04
CA GLU A 362 -10.03 18.53 21.86
C GLU A 362 -9.27 17.19 21.96
N SER A 363 -9.98 16.09 22.17
CA SER A 363 -9.40 14.74 22.18
C SER A 363 -8.75 14.38 20.84
N ALA A 364 -9.41 14.71 19.71
CA ALA A 364 -8.86 14.49 18.38
C ALA A 364 -7.58 15.31 18.15
N LEU A 365 -7.54 16.58 18.57
CA LEU A 365 -6.39 17.46 18.44
C LEU A 365 -5.17 16.97 19.22
N ARG A 366 -5.37 16.47 20.45
CA ARG A 366 -4.30 15.84 21.26
C ARG A 366 -3.72 14.57 20.61
N SER A 367 -4.43 14.02 19.64
CA SER A 367 -4.14 12.73 19.01
C SER A 367 -3.51 12.84 17.65
N VAL A 368 -3.50 14.03 17.06
CA VAL A 368 -2.80 14.27 15.79
C VAL A 368 -1.31 14.29 16.05
N ASP A 369 -0.62 13.28 15.53
CA ASP A 369 0.83 13.23 15.49
C ASP A 369 1.36 14.05 14.30
N LEU A 370 1.90 15.24 14.56
CA LEU A 370 2.51 16.11 13.54
C LEU A 370 4.02 16.09 13.65
N HIS A 371 4.70 15.74 12.54
CA HIS A 371 6.13 15.99 12.42
C HIS A 371 6.43 17.48 12.28
N SER A 372 7.64 17.90 12.64
CA SER A 372 8.07 19.28 12.87
C SER A 372 7.80 20.28 11.74
N ASN A 373 7.56 19.81 10.50
CA ASN A 373 7.34 20.62 9.30
C ASN A 373 5.96 20.45 8.66
N ASN A 374 5.06 19.66 9.24
CA ASN A 374 3.80 19.28 8.63
C ASN A 374 2.67 20.19 9.15
N LYS A 375 1.62 20.38 8.34
CA LYS A 375 0.46 21.20 8.70
C LYS A 375 -0.78 20.35 8.95
N LEU A 376 -1.55 20.72 9.97
CA LEU A 376 -2.89 20.19 10.22
C LEU A 376 -3.95 21.12 9.62
N TYR A 377 -4.83 20.57 8.80
CA TYR A 377 -6.04 21.21 8.31
C TYR A 377 -7.22 20.62 9.09
N LEU A 378 -7.78 21.40 10.02
CA LEU A 378 -8.89 21.00 10.86
C LEU A 378 -10.20 21.49 10.25
N LEU A 379 -11.09 20.57 9.88
CA LEU A 379 -12.42 20.89 9.34
C LEU A 379 -13.45 20.85 10.47
N MET A 380 -14.01 22.01 10.79
CA MET A 380 -15.04 22.19 11.82
C MET A 380 -16.32 22.77 11.21
N GLY A 381 -17.50 22.40 11.70
CA GLY A 381 -18.73 22.95 11.14
C GLY A 381 -19.98 22.08 11.25
N GLY A 382 -21.12 22.73 11.12
CA GLY A 382 -22.46 22.14 11.25
C GLY A 382 -23.38 22.98 12.14
N GLU A 383 -24.21 22.30 12.93
CA GLU A 383 -25.07 22.89 13.97
C GLU A 383 -24.42 22.76 15.36
N GLY A 384 -23.96 23.88 15.92
CA GLY A 384 -23.14 23.98 17.12
C GLY A 384 -23.91 23.88 18.45
N LYS A 385 -25.25 23.82 18.41
CA LYS A 385 -26.12 23.64 19.59
C LYS A 385 -25.86 24.63 20.75
N LYS A 386 -25.54 25.89 20.44
CA LYS A 386 -25.24 26.95 21.44
C LYS A 386 -24.02 26.68 22.34
N GLN A 387 -23.09 25.81 21.94
CA GLN A 387 -21.81 25.64 22.62
C GLN A 387 -20.92 26.89 22.48
N ASP A 388 -20.07 27.15 23.46
CA ASP A 388 -19.07 28.22 23.40
C ASP A 388 -17.73 27.70 22.83
N PHE A 389 -17.52 27.88 21.53
CA PHE A 389 -16.31 27.41 20.85
C PHE A 389 -15.02 28.15 21.26
N THR A 390 -15.10 29.23 22.05
CA THR A 390 -13.89 29.88 22.61
C THR A 390 -13.14 28.95 23.58
N GLU A 391 -13.83 27.99 24.19
CA GLU A 391 -13.23 26.96 25.05
C GLU A 391 -12.19 26.09 24.32
N LEU A 392 -12.30 25.97 22.99
CA LEU A 392 -11.35 25.18 22.18
C LEU A 392 -10.06 25.96 21.84
N ALA A 393 -10.04 27.28 22.02
CA ALA A 393 -8.89 28.12 21.64
C ALA A 393 -7.56 27.69 22.30
N PRO A 394 -7.51 27.31 23.59
CA PRO A 394 -6.28 26.80 24.20
C PRO A 394 -5.78 25.49 23.57
N ALA A 395 -6.68 24.61 23.14
CA ALA A 395 -6.33 23.35 22.50
C ALA A 395 -5.77 23.58 21.08
N VAL A 396 -6.41 24.46 20.31
CA VAL A 396 -5.93 24.86 18.98
C VAL A 396 -4.56 25.54 19.07
N ALA A 397 -4.37 26.44 20.03
CA ALA A 397 -3.13 27.20 20.21
C ALA A 397 -1.90 26.32 20.54
N LYS A 398 -2.10 25.12 21.11
CA LYS A 398 -1.00 24.17 21.36
C LYS A 398 -0.42 23.57 20.08
N ILE A 399 -1.14 23.61 18.95
CA ILE A 399 -0.69 23.06 17.68
C ILE A 399 0.00 24.14 16.85
N LYS A 400 1.33 24.03 16.72
CA LYS A 400 2.17 25.04 16.05
C LYS A 400 1.78 25.37 14.61
N ASN A 401 1.33 24.38 13.84
CA ASN A 401 1.07 24.54 12.40
C ASN A 401 -0.31 23.99 12.05
N ILE A 402 -1.35 24.73 12.45
CA ILE A 402 -2.76 24.41 12.21
C ILE A 402 -3.42 25.46 11.32
N GLU A 403 -4.31 25.02 10.44
CA GLU A 403 -5.26 25.85 9.69
C GLU A 403 -6.66 25.32 10.02
N VAL A 404 -7.46 26.17 10.70
CA VAL A 404 -8.84 25.84 11.05
C VAL A 404 -9.76 26.32 9.93
N ILE A 405 -10.59 25.42 9.42
CA ILE A 405 -11.56 25.70 8.37
C ILE A 405 -12.97 25.42 8.89
N CYS A 406 -13.77 26.48 9.00
CA CYS A 406 -15.11 26.46 9.54
C CYS A 406 -16.15 26.48 8.42
N TYR A 407 -17.12 25.57 8.41
CA TYR A 407 -18.17 25.45 7.39
C TYR A 407 -19.56 25.16 7.98
N GLY A 408 -20.58 25.09 7.13
CA GLY A 408 -21.96 24.80 7.55
C GLY A 408 -22.70 26.03 8.12
N ARG A 409 -23.81 25.77 8.81
CA ARG A 409 -24.72 26.81 9.36
C ARG A 409 -24.01 27.73 10.36
N ASP A 410 -23.35 27.16 11.36
CA ASP A 410 -22.78 27.91 12.49
C ASP A 410 -21.27 28.21 12.31
N ALA A 411 -20.79 28.28 11.07
CA ALA A 411 -19.37 28.46 10.74
C ALA A 411 -18.74 29.69 11.42
N GLU A 412 -19.48 30.80 11.56
CA GLU A 412 -19.01 32.03 12.20
C GLU A 412 -18.79 31.84 13.72
N GLU A 413 -19.68 31.11 14.40
CA GLU A 413 -19.52 30.83 15.82
C GLU A 413 -18.43 29.82 16.10
N VAL A 414 -18.30 28.82 15.25
CA VAL A 414 -17.20 27.85 15.34
C VAL A 414 -15.85 28.54 15.16
N ALA A 415 -15.75 29.55 14.29
CA ALA A 415 -14.51 30.27 14.01
C ALA A 415 -13.97 31.06 15.21
N LYS A 416 -14.78 31.31 16.24
CA LYS A 416 -14.33 31.92 17.51
C LYS A 416 -13.28 31.06 18.24
N CYS A 417 -13.10 29.79 17.86
CA CYS A 417 -12.04 28.94 18.40
C CYS A 417 -10.62 29.35 17.96
N SER A 418 -10.46 30.18 16.92
CA SER A 418 -9.15 30.63 16.47
C SER A 418 -9.22 31.97 15.73
N PRO A 419 -8.35 32.94 16.05
CA PRO A 419 -8.29 34.22 15.31
C PRO A 419 -7.84 34.05 13.85
N HIS A 420 -7.33 32.88 13.48
CA HIS A 420 -6.88 32.54 12.12
C HIS A 420 -7.80 31.53 11.42
N ALA A 421 -8.98 31.26 11.97
CA ALA A 421 -9.97 30.39 11.34
C ALA A 421 -10.49 31.00 10.04
N GLN A 422 -10.61 30.17 9.00
CA GLN A 422 -11.25 30.55 7.73
C GLN A 422 -12.72 30.17 7.78
N VAL A 423 -13.59 31.13 7.48
CA VAL A 423 -15.05 30.95 7.51
C VAL A 423 -15.58 30.72 6.09
N PHE A 424 -16.26 29.60 5.90
CA PHE A 424 -17.00 29.24 4.69
C PHE A 424 -18.48 29.06 5.02
N LYS A 425 -19.18 30.18 5.24
CA LYS A 425 -20.59 30.20 5.65
C LYS A 425 -21.48 29.47 4.64
N GLY A 426 -22.25 28.48 5.09
CA GLY A 426 -23.17 27.71 4.25
C GLY A 426 -22.49 26.82 3.19
N ALA A 427 -21.17 26.74 3.15
CA ALA A 427 -20.46 25.89 2.20
C ALA A 427 -20.53 24.42 2.58
N THR A 428 -20.43 23.53 1.58
CA THR A 428 -20.36 22.09 1.78
C THR A 428 -18.92 21.61 1.97
N LEU A 429 -18.75 20.37 2.43
CA LEU A 429 -17.43 19.74 2.57
C LEU A 429 -16.66 19.71 1.24
N GLU A 430 -17.32 19.54 0.09
CA GLU A 430 -16.69 19.54 -1.23
C GLU A 430 -16.09 20.90 -1.58
N THR A 431 -16.82 21.98 -1.29
CA THR A 431 -16.34 23.35 -1.53
C THR A 431 -15.10 23.63 -0.70
N VAL A 432 -15.14 23.26 0.59
CA VAL A 432 -13.99 23.37 1.50
C VAL A 432 -12.81 22.55 0.99
N MET A 433 -13.05 21.30 0.60
CA MET A 433 -12.01 20.41 0.08
C MET A 433 -11.36 20.93 -1.20
N THR A 434 -12.15 21.54 -2.10
CA THR A 434 -11.65 22.17 -3.33
C THR A 434 -10.72 23.35 -3.02
N HIS A 435 -10.98 24.08 -1.93
CA HIS A 435 -10.14 25.20 -1.51
C HIS A 435 -8.83 24.76 -0.83
N ILE A 436 -8.87 23.71 0.01
CA ILE A 436 -7.66 23.27 0.72
C ILE A 436 -6.75 22.38 -0.13
N ALA A 437 -7.32 21.62 -1.09
CA ALA A 437 -6.56 20.64 -1.88
C ALA A 437 -5.30 21.20 -2.56
N PRO A 438 -5.30 22.41 -3.16
CA PRO A 438 -4.10 23.02 -3.73
C PRO A 438 -3.02 23.39 -2.70
N LYS A 439 -3.41 23.65 -1.44
CA LYS A 439 -2.52 24.11 -0.36
C LYS A 439 -1.77 22.95 0.33
N LEU A 440 -2.36 21.76 0.35
CA LEU A 440 -1.82 20.57 1.03
C LEU A 440 -0.40 20.21 0.56
N LYS A 441 0.55 20.06 1.48
CA LYS A 441 1.95 19.64 1.23
C LYS A 441 2.15 18.17 1.57
N SER A 442 3.36 17.63 1.34
CA SER A 442 3.68 16.24 1.67
C SER A 442 3.54 16.00 3.17
N ASN A 443 2.93 14.87 3.55
CA ASN A 443 2.74 14.47 4.94
C ASN A 443 1.85 15.38 5.81
N ASP A 444 1.16 16.37 5.21
CA ASP A 444 0.13 17.14 5.91
C ASP A 444 -1.02 16.23 6.39
N VAL A 445 -1.81 16.72 7.34
CA VAL A 445 -2.97 15.99 7.88
C VAL A 445 -4.23 16.79 7.62
N VAL A 446 -5.26 16.15 7.10
CA VAL A 446 -6.62 16.69 7.00
C VAL A 446 -7.49 15.93 7.99
N LEU A 447 -7.99 16.63 9.01
CA LEU A 447 -8.82 16.06 10.07
C LEU A 447 -10.23 16.64 9.96
N LEU A 448 -11.22 15.80 9.69
CA LEU A 448 -12.63 16.15 9.89
C LEU A 448 -13.00 15.85 11.34
N SER A 449 -13.02 16.86 12.21
CA SER A 449 -13.51 16.75 13.59
C SER A 449 -14.44 17.95 13.87
N PRO A 450 -15.75 17.81 13.56
CA PRO A 450 -16.62 18.95 13.29
C PRO A 450 -17.03 19.78 14.51
N GLY A 451 -17.03 19.20 15.71
CA GLY A 451 -17.49 19.85 16.95
C GLY A 451 -18.99 20.18 16.99
N CYS A 452 -19.72 19.81 15.93
CA CYS A 452 -21.10 20.20 15.67
C CYS A 452 -21.91 18.99 15.18
N ALA A 453 -23.22 19.04 15.40
CA ALA A 453 -24.15 18.12 14.74
C ALA A 453 -24.17 18.33 13.22
N SER A 454 -24.54 17.30 12.47
CA SER A 454 -24.52 17.30 11.00
C SER A 454 -25.86 17.63 10.34
N LEU A 455 -26.92 17.83 11.14
CA LEU A 455 -28.32 17.89 10.70
C LEU A 455 -28.66 19.09 9.83
N ASP A 456 -27.77 20.07 9.73
CA ASP A 456 -27.92 21.22 8.86
C ASP A 456 -27.71 20.86 7.37
N GLN A 457 -26.87 19.87 7.08
CA GLN A 457 -26.47 19.49 5.71
C GLN A 457 -26.61 17.98 5.41
N PHE A 458 -26.74 17.13 6.43
CA PHE A 458 -26.75 15.66 6.31
C PHE A 458 -27.82 15.05 7.22
N LYS A 459 -28.29 13.83 6.92
CA LYS A 459 -29.26 13.11 7.75
C LYS A 459 -28.70 12.72 9.11
N ASN A 460 -27.41 12.39 9.17
CA ASN A 460 -26.70 11.98 10.38
C ASN A 460 -25.18 12.16 10.20
N TYR A 461 -24.40 11.84 11.22
CA TYR A 461 -22.95 12.07 11.19
C TYR A 461 -22.22 11.02 10.34
N GLU A 462 -22.82 9.83 10.18
CA GLU A 462 -22.33 8.75 9.33
C GLU A 462 -22.30 9.20 7.87
N GLU A 463 -23.38 9.81 7.37
CA GLU A 463 -23.46 10.32 6.00
C GLU A 463 -22.38 11.40 5.75
N ARG A 464 -22.21 12.35 6.68
CA ARG A 464 -21.15 13.35 6.63
C ARG A 464 -19.76 12.71 6.58
N GLY A 465 -19.54 11.68 7.40
CA GLY A 465 -18.28 10.95 7.47
C GLY A 465 -18.00 10.15 6.20
N GLN A 466 -19.00 9.48 5.62
CA GLN A 466 -18.89 8.78 4.33
C GLN A 466 -18.54 9.75 3.21
N LYS A 467 -19.19 10.94 3.20
CA LYS A 467 -18.92 11.95 2.19
C LYS A 467 -17.48 12.44 2.22
N PHE A 468 -16.95 12.69 3.42
CA PHE A 468 -15.54 13.02 3.59
C PHE A 468 -14.61 11.92 3.10
N THR A 469 -14.91 10.64 3.40
CA THR A 469 -14.15 9.50 2.91
C THR A 469 -14.11 9.42 1.39
N GLU A 470 -15.24 9.67 0.71
CA GLU A 470 -15.30 9.72 -0.76
C GLU A 470 -14.40 10.83 -1.32
N ILE A 471 -14.47 12.03 -0.74
CA ILE A 471 -13.66 13.17 -1.18
C ILE A 471 -12.17 12.92 -0.94
N ALA A 472 -11.82 12.36 0.22
CA ALA A 472 -10.46 11.99 0.57
C ALA A 472 -9.87 10.98 -0.42
N LYS A 473 -10.60 9.92 -0.79
CA LYS A 473 -10.15 8.91 -1.77
C LYS A 473 -9.98 9.46 -3.18
N LYS A 474 -10.73 10.51 -3.54
CA LYS A 474 -10.59 11.21 -4.84
C LYS A 474 -9.36 12.13 -4.87
N TYR A 475 -8.81 12.51 -3.71
CA TYR A 475 -7.65 13.39 -3.64
C TYR A 475 -6.37 12.66 -4.10
N GLN A 476 -5.93 12.94 -5.32
CA GLN A 476 -4.63 12.57 -5.83
C GLN A 476 -3.82 13.82 -6.15
N LYS A 477 -2.84 14.18 -5.30
CA LYS A 477 -1.87 15.20 -5.69
C LYS A 477 -0.99 14.62 -6.79
N PRO A 478 -0.85 15.27 -7.97
CA PRO A 478 0.04 14.76 -9.01
C PRO A 478 1.45 14.63 -8.43
N SER A 479 1.94 13.40 -8.37
CA SER A 479 3.32 13.12 -7.98
C SER A 479 4.25 13.90 -8.91
N ARG A 480 5.40 14.37 -8.39
CA ARG A 480 6.46 15.00 -9.21
C ARG A 480 6.76 14.18 -10.47
N VAL A 481 6.56 12.86 -10.41
CA VAL A 481 6.67 11.89 -11.51
C VAL A 481 5.86 12.27 -12.76
N LYS A 482 4.66 12.86 -12.66
CA LYS A 482 3.93 13.35 -13.86
C LYS A 482 4.61 14.55 -14.53
N ARG A 483 5.22 15.44 -13.74
CA ARG A 483 6.00 16.57 -14.25
C ARG A 483 7.33 16.11 -14.85
N TRP A 484 7.94 15.06 -14.30
CA TRP A 484 9.07 14.37 -14.93
C TRP A 484 8.63 13.65 -16.20
N GLY A 485 7.54 12.90 -16.24
CA GLY A 485 7.07 12.22 -17.45
C GLY A 485 6.85 13.18 -18.62
N ILE A 486 6.21 14.34 -18.38
CA ILE A 486 6.04 15.38 -19.40
C ILE A 486 7.36 16.10 -19.69
N SER A 487 8.22 16.34 -18.69
CA SER A 487 9.54 16.94 -18.90
C SER A 487 10.55 15.98 -19.54
N LEU A 488 10.35 14.67 -19.44
CA LEU A 488 11.16 13.59 -20.00
C LEU A 488 10.69 13.29 -21.43
N LEU A 489 9.37 13.38 -21.70
CA LEU A 489 8.81 13.45 -23.05
C LEU A 489 9.26 14.71 -23.78
N ASN A 490 9.24 15.87 -23.12
CA ASN A 490 9.77 17.12 -23.67
C ASN A 490 11.30 17.09 -23.79
N PHE A 491 12.01 16.43 -22.87
CA PHE A 491 13.46 16.20 -22.99
C PHE A 491 13.77 15.24 -24.13
N ALA A 492 13.03 14.15 -24.29
CA ALA A 492 13.17 13.21 -25.40
C ALA A 492 12.83 13.89 -26.73
N GLN A 493 11.76 14.68 -26.81
CA GLN A 493 11.42 15.48 -27.99
C GLN A 493 12.47 16.55 -28.31
N ASN A 494 13.00 17.28 -27.31
CA ASN A 494 13.99 18.34 -27.56
C ASN A 494 15.40 17.79 -27.78
N ALA A 495 15.79 16.70 -27.12
CA ALA A 495 17.06 16.01 -27.34
C ALA A 495 17.07 15.31 -28.70
N THR A 496 15.93 14.73 -29.14
CA THR A 496 15.80 14.24 -30.52
C THR A 496 15.84 15.40 -31.51
N HIS A 497 15.23 16.55 -31.24
CA HIS A 497 15.34 17.72 -32.12
C HIS A 497 16.78 18.23 -32.27
N GLY A 498 17.57 18.28 -31.18
CA GLY A 498 18.98 18.70 -31.22
C GLY A 498 19.95 17.64 -31.80
N LEU A 499 19.60 16.35 -31.76
CA LEU A 499 20.35 15.27 -32.41
C LEU A 499 20.02 15.12 -33.90
N ILE A 500 18.79 15.45 -34.32
CA ILE A 500 18.31 15.31 -35.71
C ILE A 500 18.69 16.54 -36.56
N TYR A 501 18.78 17.72 -35.95
CA TYR A 501 19.05 18.99 -36.63
C TYR A 501 20.25 19.70 -35.99
N LEU A 502 21.33 19.90 -36.75
CA LEU A 502 22.43 20.78 -36.38
C LEU A 502 22.44 22.00 -37.30
N GLY A 503 22.28 23.18 -36.70
CA GLY A 503 22.48 24.47 -37.33
C GLY A 503 21.20 25.08 -37.90
N ASP A 504 20.67 26.07 -37.18
CA ASP A 504 19.96 27.20 -37.80
C ASP A 504 21.01 27.99 -38.61
N ASN A 505 21.42 27.43 -39.74
CA ASN A 505 22.24 28.16 -40.69
C ASN A 505 21.25 29.09 -41.40
N LYS A 506 21.17 30.33 -40.90
CA LYS A 506 20.23 31.39 -41.30
C LYS A 506 20.12 31.69 -42.81
N ASN A 507 20.81 30.96 -43.68
CA ASN A 507 20.94 31.23 -45.10
C ASN A 507 20.67 30.04 -46.04
N ASN A 508 20.03 28.92 -45.66
CA ASN A 508 19.54 27.93 -46.66
C ASN A 508 18.33 27.12 -46.16
N ASP A 509 17.22 27.14 -46.92
CA ASP A 509 15.91 26.52 -46.67
C ASP A 509 15.86 24.97 -46.72
N HIS A 510 17.00 24.29 -46.53
CA HIS A 510 17.05 22.82 -46.55
C HIS A 510 17.70 22.30 -45.26
N THR A 511 16.88 22.01 -44.25
CA THR A 511 17.31 21.26 -43.06
C THR A 511 17.70 19.83 -43.45
N ILE A 512 18.99 19.56 -43.55
CA ILE A 512 19.51 18.22 -43.83
C ILE A 512 19.28 17.33 -42.59
N LYS A 513 18.44 16.30 -42.73
CA LYS A 513 18.29 15.26 -41.70
C LYS A 513 19.51 14.35 -41.71
N LEU A 514 20.40 14.54 -40.73
CA LEU A 514 21.63 13.75 -40.61
C LEU A 514 21.40 12.34 -40.02
N TYR A 515 20.27 12.13 -39.37
CA TYR A 515 19.97 10.92 -38.62
C TYR A 515 18.52 10.48 -38.80
N ASP A 516 18.26 9.18 -38.71
CA ASP A 516 16.92 8.62 -38.67
C ASP A 516 16.19 8.90 -37.34
N GLY A 517 15.43 10.00 -37.32
CA GLY A 517 14.64 10.38 -36.15
C GLY A 517 13.61 9.34 -35.70
N TYR A 518 13.09 8.50 -36.61
CA TYR A 518 12.15 7.44 -36.23
C TYR A 518 12.88 6.32 -35.48
N LEU A 519 14.08 5.95 -35.92
CA LEU A 519 14.90 4.96 -35.23
C LEU A 519 15.24 5.43 -33.81
N LEU A 520 15.67 6.68 -33.64
CA LEU A 520 15.94 7.25 -32.32
C LEU A 520 14.70 7.28 -31.44
N ALA A 521 13.56 7.71 -31.98
CA ALA A 521 12.30 7.75 -31.23
C ALA A 521 11.90 6.36 -30.73
N LEU A 522 12.03 5.31 -31.56
CA LEU A 522 11.74 3.93 -31.18
C LEU A 522 12.71 3.43 -30.10
N ILE A 523 14.02 3.64 -30.27
CA ILE A 523 15.05 3.25 -29.28
C ILE A 523 14.75 3.88 -27.91
N PHE A 524 14.52 5.20 -27.87
CA PHE A 524 14.27 5.90 -26.61
C PHE A 524 12.89 5.60 -26.01
N SER A 525 11.89 5.28 -26.84
CA SER A 525 10.56 4.89 -26.35
C SER A 525 10.62 3.53 -25.66
N ILE A 526 11.22 2.53 -26.30
CA ILE A 526 11.36 1.18 -25.73
C ILE A 526 12.27 1.24 -24.50
N PHE A 527 13.39 1.97 -24.57
CA PHE A 527 14.27 2.15 -23.42
C PHE A 527 13.58 2.90 -22.26
N GLY A 528 12.76 3.91 -22.56
CA GLY A 528 11.98 4.62 -21.55
C GLY A 528 10.99 3.70 -20.84
N LEU A 529 10.30 2.83 -21.59
CA LEU A 529 9.46 1.77 -21.02
C LEU A 529 10.30 0.82 -20.17
N GLY A 530 11.46 0.38 -20.67
CA GLY A 530 12.40 -0.45 -19.93
C GLY A 530 12.80 0.15 -18.58
N ILE A 531 13.23 1.42 -18.54
CA ILE A 531 13.56 2.12 -17.29
C ILE A 531 12.38 2.09 -16.32
N ILE A 532 11.17 2.39 -16.81
CA ILE A 532 9.96 2.41 -15.98
C ILE A 532 9.69 1.02 -15.40
N THR A 533 9.77 -0.03 -16.22
CA THR A 533 9.51 -1.40 -15.81
C THR A 533 10.54 -1.89 -14.80
N VAL A 534 11.84 -1.72 -15.07
CA VAL A 534 12.88 -2.17 -14.14
C VAL A 534 12.85 -1.35 -12.84
N PHE A 535 12.53 -0.06 -12.91
CA PHE A 535 12.29 0.73 -11.70
C PHE A 535 11.13 0.13 -10.90
N SER A 536 9.99 -0.13 -11.54
CA SER A 536 8.81 -0.68 -10.89
C SER A 536 9.04 -2.05 -10.24
N SER A 537 9.80 -2.93 -10.91
CA SER A 537 10.09 -4.29 -10.44
C SER A 537 11.16 -4.32 -9.33
N SER A 538 12.11 -3.38 -9.33
CA SER A 538 13.24 -3.37 -8.39
C SER A 538 12.96 -2.68 -7.04
N VAL A 539 11.84 -1.96 -6.90
CA VAL A 539 11.49 -1.20 -5.68
C VAL A 539 11.40 -2.10 -4.44
N TYR A 540 10.72 -3.24 -4.54
CA TYR A 540 10.55 -4.15 -3.40
C TYR A 540 11.90 -4.70 -2.89
N PHE A 541 12.74 -5.19 -3.82
CA PHE A 541 14.05 -5.74 -3.48
C PHE A 541 15.00 -4.67 -2.93
N SER A 542 15.00 -3.48 -3.54
CA SER A 542 15.87 -2.37 -3.12
C SER A 542 15.49 -1.81 -1.74
N LEU A 543 14.19 -1.73 -1.42
CA LEU A 543 13.70 -1.33 -0.11
C LEU A 543 14.06 -2.34 0.98
N LYS A 544 13.93 -3.64 0.69
CA LYS A 544 14.24 -4.73 1.63
C LYS A 544 15.74 -4.84 1.94
N GLN A 545 16.61 -4.64 0.94
CA GLN A 545 18.05 -4.87 1.09
C GLN A 545 18.85 -3.61 1.45
N MET A 546 18.48 -2.43 0.92
CA MET A 546 19.28 -1.20 1.06
C MET A 546 18.51 -0.02 1.66
N GLY A 547 17.20 -0.16 1.93
CA GLY A 547 16.36 0.95 2.38
C GLY A 547 16.22 2.09 1.36
N MET A 548 16.65 1.87 0.12
CA MET A 548 16.58 2.83 -0.98
C MET A 548 15.54 2.39 -2.00
N ILE A 549 14.83 3.34 -2.60
CA ILE A 549 13.80 3.07 -3.61
C ILE A 549 14.42 2.52 -4.91
N PHE A 550 15.72 2.75 -5.15
CA PHE A 550 16.38 2.40 -6.40
C PHE A 550 17.83 1.96 -6.19
N ASN A 551 18.28 0.96 -6.96
CA ASN A 551 19.65 0.45 -6.92
C ASN A 551 20.61 1.37 -7.70
N PRO A 552 21.55 2.09 -7.06
CA PRO A 552 22.42 3.05 -7.73
C PRO A 552 23.33 2.41 -8.80
N LYS A 553 23.69 1.13 -8.64
CA LYS A 553 24.50 0.40 -9.63
C LYS A 553 23.77 0.24 -10.96
N GLN A 554 22.45 0.11 -10.91
CA GLN A 554 21.60 -0.03 -12.10
C GLN A 554 21.53 1.27 -12.92
N ALA A 555 21.35 2.42 -12.26
CA ALA A 555 21.38 3.71 -12.97
C ALA A 555 22.73 3.92 -13.66
N LEU A 556 23.83 3.54 -13.01
CA LEU A 556 25.16 3.71 -13.60
C LEU A 556 25.33 2.85 -14.87
N LEU A 557 24.86 1.60 -14.88
CA LEU A 557 24.93 0.73 -16.06
C LEU A 557 24.04 1.25 -17.21
N MET A 558 22.87 1.80 -16.89
CA MET A 558 22.02 2.47 -17.87
C MET A 558 22.72 3.70 -18.48
N VAL A 559 23.36 4.52 -17.65
CA VAL A 559 24.17 5.67 -18.11
C VAL A 559 25.36 5.19 -18.95
N ALA A 560 26.04 4.11 -18.56
CA ALA A 560 27.13 3.52 -19.31
C ALA A 560 26.67 3.06 -20.70
N GLY A 561 25.47 2.50 -20.84
CA GLY A 561 24.88 2.16 -22.14
C GLY A 561 24.66 3.37 -23.04
N VAL A 562 24.13 4.48 -22.49
CA VAL A 562 23.99 5.73 -23.26
C VAL A 562 25.37 6.26 -23.68
N ILE A 563 26.39 6.17 -22.81
CA ILE A 563 27.75 6.56 -23.15
C ILE A 563 28.31 5.70 -24.29
N THR A 564 28.17 4.37 -24.23
CA THR A 564 28.68 3.50 -25.31
C THR A 564 27.94 3.70 -26.63
N PHE A 565 26.65 4.03 -26.60
CA PHE A 565 25.90 4.48 -27.78
C PHE A 565 26.52 5.74 -28.39
N LEU A 566 26.77 6.78 -27.58
CA LEU A 566 27.39 8.04 -28.04
C LEU A 566 28.83 7.84 -28.54
N VAL A 567 29.63 7.00 -27.87
CA VAL A 567 30.98 6.66 -28.32
C VAL A 567 30.94 5.93 -29.66
N SER A 568 30.00 4.99 -29.84
CA SER A 568 29.83 4.25 -31.10
C SER A 568 29.43 5.16 -32.27
N LEU A 569 28.66 6.23 -32.02
CA LEU A 569 28.36 7.26 -33.02
C LEU A 569 29.60 8.04 -33.50
N CYS A 570 30.66 8.07 -32.69
CA CYS A 570 31.91 8.76 -33.03
C CYS A 570 32.86 7.89 -33.87
N ILE A 571 32.70 6.57 -33.84
CA ILE A 571 33.60 5.63 -34.52
C ILE A 571 33.05 5.34 -35.91
N ASN A 572 33.82 5.64 -36.96
CA ASN A 572 33.45 5.33 -38.35
C ASN A 572 33.11 3.83 -38.50
N SER A 573 32.01 3.53 -39.18
CA SER A 573 31.50 2.15 -39.30
C SER A 573 32.53 1.19 -39.92
N SER A 574 33.41 1.68 -40.80
CA SER A 574 34.46 0.88 -41.44
C SER A 574 35.56 0.46 -40.46
N LYS A 575 35.83 1.24 -39.39
CA LYS A 575 36.88 0.91 -38.40
C LYS A 575 36.54 -0.35 -37.61
N TRP A 576 35.25 -0.65 -37.42
CA TRP A 576 34.81 -1.90 -36.79
C TRP A 576 35.29 -3.15 -37.54
N ARG A 577 35.38 -3.06 -38.89
CA ARG A 577 35.97 -4.11 -39.73
C ARG A 577 37.48 -4.24 -39.52
N THR A 578 38.19 -3.12 -39.40
CA THR A 578 39.65 -3.10 -39.18
C THR A 578 40.03 -3.60 -37.80
N PHE A 579 39.26 -3.26 -36.77
CA PHE A 579 39.51 -3.69 -35.39
C PHE A 579 38.99 -5.10 -35.08
N THR A 580 38.31 -5.77 -36.02
CA THR A 580 37.74 -7.10 -35.79
C THR A 580 38.75 -8.10 -35.20
N PRO A 581 39.99 -8.25 -35.72
CA PRO A 581 40.95 -9.21 -35.15
C PRO A 581 41.32 -8.89 -33.70
N LEU A 582 41.51 -7.61 -33.37
CA LEU A 582 41.84 -7.17 -32.03
C LEU A 582 40.68 -7.43 -31.06
N ILE A 583 39.45 -7.09 -31.46
CA ILE A 583 38.24 -7.34 -30.67
C ILE A 583 38.07 -8.84 -30.44
N SER A 584 38.30 -9.67 -31.45
CA SER A 584 38.26 -11.14 -31.34
C SER A 584 39.26 -11.69 -30.32
N ILE A 585 40.53 -11.26 -30.37
CA ILE A 585 41.57 -11.70 -29.42
C ILE A 585 41.21 -11.29 -27.99
N LEU A 586 40.81 -10.02 -27.79
CA LEU A 586 40.42 -9.51 -26.48
C LEU A 586 39.22 -10.26 -25.91
N THR A 587 38.25 -10.60 -26.77
CA THR A 587 37.03 -11.31 -26.38
C THR A 587 37.33 -12.76 -26.00
N ILE A 588 38.13 -13.48 -26.79
CA ILE A 588 38.59 -14.84 -26.46
C ILE A 588 39.37 -14.82 -25.13
N GLY A 589 40.29 -13.87 -24.97
CA GLY A 589 41.02 -13.68 -23.72
C GLY A 589 40.10 -13.43 -22.52
N ALA A 590 39.07 -12.59 -22.68
CA ALA A 590 38.09 -12.32 -21.64
C ALA A 590 37.25 -13.57 -21.30
N LEU A 591 36.85 -14.38 -22.28
CA LEU A 591 36.11 -15.63 -22.04
C LEU A 591 36.96 -16.68 -21.31
N ILE A 592 38.24 -16.81 -21.67
CA ILE A 592 39.18 -17.69 -20.97
C ILE A 592 39.40 -17.19 -19.54
N PHE A 593 39.56 -15.88 -19.35
CA PHE A 593 39.77 -15.27 -18.04
C PHE A 593 38.58 -15.48 -17.09
N VAL A 594 37.33 -15.39 -17.58
CA VAL A 594 36.14 -15.67 -16.75
C VAL A 594 36.09 -17.11 -16.32
N HIS A 595 36.49 -18.03 -17.21
CA HIS A 595 36.47 -19.44 -16.87
C HIS A 595 37.43 -19.76 -15.72
N THR A 596 38.56 -19.06 -15.63
CA THR A 596 39.57 -19.30 -14.58
C THR A 596 39.38 -18.45 -13.32
N PHE A 597 38.90 -17.20 -13.44
CA PHE A 597 38.82 -16.25 -12.33
C PHE A 597 37.42 -15.69 -12.07
N GLY A 598 36.39 -16.19 -12.76
CA GLY A 598 35.02 -15.73 -12.62
C GLY A 598 34.37 -16.13 -11.31
N HIS A 599 33.49 -15.26 -10.79
CA HIS A 599 32.66 -15.59 -9.64
C HIS A 599 31.48 -16.48 -10.05
N SER A 600 31.17 -17.49 -9.24
CA SER A 600 30.00 -18.35 -9.43
C SER A 600 28.75 -17.70 -8.82
N VAL A 601 27.69 -17.59 -9.61
CA VAL A 601 26.34 -17.25 -9.13
C VAL A 601 25.41 -18.37 -9.59
N ASN A 602 24.65 -18.98 -8.67
CA ASN A 602 23.75 -20.10 -8.94
C ASN A 602 24.40 -21.28 -9.72
N GLY A 603 25.68 -21.57 -9.45
CA GLY A 603 26.40 -22.68 -10.06
C GLY A 603 27.03 -22.41 -11.44
N ALA A 604 26.89 -21.19 -12.00
CA ALA A 604 27.53 -20.80 -13.26
C ALA A 604 28.64 -19.76 -13.03
N GLN A 605 29.86 -20.02 -13.52
CA GLN A 605 30.97 -19.05 -13.52
C GLN A 605 30.94 -18.20 -14.80
N ARG A 606 30.14 -17.11 -14.78
CA ARG A 606 29.94 -16.24 -15.96
C ARG A 606 30.30 -14.76 -15.75
N TRP A 607 30.58 -14.37 -14.50
CA TRP A 607 30.67 -12.94 -14.14
C TRP A 607 32.05 -12.56 -13.63
N ILE A 608 32.57 -11.44 -14.13
CA ILE A 608 33.74 -10.76 -13.58
C ILE A 608 33.26 -9.59 -12.73
N SER A 609 33.76 -9.46 -11.50
CA SER A 609 33.55 -8.27 -10.68
C SER A 609 34.69 -7.28 -10.91
N LEU A 610 34.41 -6.15 -11.58
CA LEU A 610 35.37 -5.06 -11.81
C LEU A 610 34.85 -3.81 -11.12
N PHE A 611 35.63 -3.27 -10.16
CA PHE A 611 35.31 -2.02 -9.44
C PHE A 611 33.89 -1.95 -8.86
N GLY A 612 33.35 -3.09 -8.39
CA GLY A 612 32.00 -3.18 -7.82
C GLY A 612 30.86 -3.37 -8.84
N PHE A 613 31.18 -3.54 -10.13
CA PHE A 613 30.26 -3.88 -11.22
C PHE A 613 30.47 -5.32 -11.68
N THR A 614 29.39 -6.01 -12.01
CA THR A 614 29.43 -7.33 -12.65
C THR A 614 29.38 -7.19 -14.16
N PHE A 615 30.44 -7.63 -14.83
CA PHE A 615 30.52 -7.70 -16.28
C PHE A 615 30.43 -9.14 -16.77
N GLN A 616 29.62 -9.40 -17.79
CA GLN A 616 29.45 -10.72 -18.41
C GLN A 616 30.06 -10.72 -19.82
N PRO A 617 31.25 -11.32 -20.03
CA PRO A 617 31.93 -11.31 -21.32
C PRO A 617 31.19 -12.01 -22.46
N VAL A 618 30.24 -12.90 -22.17
CA VAL A 618 29.36 -13.51 -23.18
C VAL A 618 28.62 -12.45 -24.00
N GLU A 619 28.21 -11.34 -23.39
CA GLU A 619 27.53 -10.25 -24.10
C GLU A 619 28.45 -9.63 -25.15
N LEU A 620 29.72 -9.39 -24.81
CA LEU A 620 30.73 -8.91 -25.76
C LEU A 620 31.03 -9.97 -26.84
N ALA A 621 31.02 -11.26 -26.47
CA ALA A 621 31.21 -12.37 -27.40
C ALA A 621 30.16 -12.43 -28.49
N LYS A 622 28.89 -12.16 -28.16
CA LYS A 622 27.80 -12.04 -29.14
C LYS A 622 28.12 -10.96 -30.17
N LEU A 623 28.38 -9.72 -29.73
CA LEU A 623 28.71 -8.60 -30.62
C LEU A 623 29.94 -8.89 -31.49
N CYS A 624 31.02 -9.40 -30.89
CA CYS A 624 32.25 -9.73 -31.60
C CYS A 624 32.03 -10.78 -32.70
N THR A 625 31.27 -11.83 -32.38
CA THR A 625 30.99 -12.92 -33.34
C THR A 625 30.19 -12.42 -34.53
N LEU A 626 29.22 -11.53 -34.30
CA LEU A 626 28.41 -10.94 -35.38
C LEU A 626 29.23 -9.97 -36.26
N ILE A 627 30.17 -9.21 -35.68
CA ILE A 627 31.12 -8.38 -36.44
C ILE A 627 32.04 -9.26 -37.30
N TYR A 628 32.57 -10.34 -36.72
CA TYR A 628 33.42 -11.29 -37.43
C TYR A 628 32.68 -12.00 -38.57
N LEU A 629 31.42 -12.39 -38.34
CA LEU A 629 30.55 -12.96 -39.36
C LEU A 629 30.38 -12.02 -40.55
N ALA A 630 30.06 -10.75 -40.29
CA ALA A 630 29.93 -9.74 -41.34
C ALA A 630 31.25 -9.50 -42.08
N HIS A 631 32.38 -9.47 -41.35
CA HIS A 631 33.72 -9.34 -41.94
C HIS A 631 34.01 -10.50 -42.91
N TYR A 632 33.75 -11.73 -42.47
CA TYR A 632 34.01 -12.94 -43.24
C TYR A 632 33.12 -13.05 -44.47
N LEU A 633 31.80 -12.85 -44.33
CA LEU A 633 30.86 -12.99 -45.44
C LEU A 633 31.16 -12.02 -46.59
N VAL A 634 31.63 -10.82 -46.27
CA VAL A 634 32.10 -9.89 -47.31
C VAL A 634 33.32 -10.42 -48.04
N ALA A 635 34.31 -10.95 -47.31
CA ALA A 635 35.52 -11.52 -47.92
C ALA A 635 35.19 -12.70 -48.84
N VAL A 636 34.29 -13.60 -48.40
CA VAL A 636 33.82 -14.74 -49.20
C VAL A 636 33.05 -14.30 -50.44
N SER A 637 32.24 -13.25 -50.33
CA SER A 637 31.42 -12.76 -51.46
C SER A 637 32.23 -12.06 -52.55
N SER A 638 33.43 -11.55 -52.23
CA SER A 638 34.26 -10.76 -53.15
C SER A 638 35.29 -11.57 -53.95
N GLU A 639 35.66 -12.78 -53.51
CA GLU A 639 36.73 -13.57 -54.13
C GLU A 639 36.19 -14.84 -54.81
N SER A 640 36.50 -15.01 -56.10
CA SER A 640 36.15 -16.20 -56.87
C SER A 640 37.00 -17.44 -56.52
N ASN A 641 38.12 -17.27 -55.80
CA ASN A 641 39.09 -18.33 -55.46
C ASN A 641 39.22 -18.52 -53.94
N PHE A 642 38.13 -18.90 -53.29
CA PHE A 642 38.12 -19.17 -51.85
C PHE A 642 38.96 -20.43 -51.53
N ARG A 643 39.95 -20.32 -50.62
CA ARG A 643 40.82 -21.45 -50.23
C ARG A 643 40.21 -22.20 -49.04
N LEU A 644 40.49 -23.50 -48.95
CA LEU A 644 40.07 -24.35 -47.81
C LEU A 644 40.53 -23.77 -46.46
N ILE A 645 41.69 -23.10 -46.44
CA ILE A 645 42.28 -22.52 -45.23
C ILE A 645 41.44 -21.37 -44.65
N ASP A 646 40.79 -20.57 -45.50
CA ASP A 646 39.92 -19.46 -45.09
C ASP A 646 38.59 -19.98 -44.52
N MET A 647 38.10 -21.12 -45.06
CA MET A 647 36.96 -21.86 -44.52
C MET A 647 37.27 -22.43 -43.13
N LEU A 648 38.45 -23.03 -42.98
CA LEU A 648 38.91 -23.61 -41.73
C LEU A 648 39.17 -22.53 -40.66
N GLY A 649 39.70 -21.36 -41.04
CA GLY A 649 39.88 -20.23 -40.12
C GLY A 649 38.56 -19.71 -39.56
N PHE A 650 37.54 -19.54 -40.41
CA PHE A 650 36.20 -19.13 -39.98
C PHE A 650 35.51 -20.17 -39.10
N THR A 651 35.52 -21.42 -39.56
CA THR A 651 34.92 -22.54 -38.83
C THR A 651 35.60 -22.71 -37.47
N GLY A 652 36.93 -22.59 -37.43
CA GLY A 652 37.73 -22.63 -36.21
C GLY A 652 37.35 -21.53 -35.24
N PHE A 653 37.23 -20.27 -35.69
CA PHE A 653 36.80 -19.18 -34.81
C PHE A 653 35.41 -19.42 -34.21
N PHE A 654 34.44 -19.83 -35.03
CA PHE A 654 33.09 -20.13 -34.55
C PHE A 654 33.05 -21.30 -33.57
N LEU A 655 33.80 -22.38 -33.85
CA LEU A 655 33.90 -23.53 -32.95
C LEU A 655 34.57 -23.15 -31.62
N ILE A 656 35.64 -22.34 -31.65
CA ILE A 656 36.30 -21.85 -30.43
C ILE A 656 35.33 -21.01 -29.60
N MET A 657 34.61 -20.07 -30.23
CA MET A 657 33.62 -19.25 -29.52
C MET A 657 32.50 -20.10 -28.94
N ALA A 658 31.91 -21.01 -29.73
CA ALA A 658 30.87 -21.92 -29.26
C ALA A 658 31.35 -22.81 -28.10
N MET A 659 32.57 -23.36 -28.19
CA MET A 659 33.17 -24.17 -27.14
C MET A 659 33.33 -23.37 -25.84
N LEU A 660 33.89 -22.16 -25.91
CA LEU A 660 34.09 -21.29 -24.74
C LEU A 660 32.76 -20.89 -24.09
N LEU A 661 31.72 -20.64 -24.89
CA LEU A 661 30.38 -20.34 -24.36
C LEU A 661 29.74 -21.56 -23.66
N LEU A 662 29.88 -22.76 -24.24
CA LEU A 662 29.41 -24.00 -23.61
C LEU A 662 30.19 -24.35 -22.35
N MET A 663 31.47 -23.98 -22.25
CA MET A 663 32.26 -24.09 -21.01
C MET A 663 31.77 -23.16 -19.91
N GLN A 664 31.03 -22.10 -20.25
CA GLN A 664 30.39 -21.15 -19.32
C GLN A 664 28.91 -21.47 -19.09
N PRO A 665 28.53 -22.75 -19.10
CA PRO A 665 27.16 -23.25 -19.32
C PRO A 665 26.15 -22.44 -20.15
N ASP A 666 26.54 -21.56 -21.08
CA ASP A 666 25.62 -20.63 -21.77
C ASP A 666 25.07 -21.22 -23.09
N PHE A 667 24.08 -22.09 -22.93
CA PHE A 667 23.40 -22.77 -24.04
C PHE A 667 22.65 -21.79 -24.97
N GLY A 668 21.90 -20.85 -24.38
CA GLY A 668 21.03 -19.92 -25.13
C GLY A 668 21.82 -19.04 -26.10
N SER A 669 22.93 -18.45 -25.65
CA SER A 669 23.78 -17.61 -26.51
C SER A 669 24.46 -18.41 -27.62
N THR A 670 24.82 -19.67 -27.34
CA THR A 670 25.41 -20.57 -28.35
C THR A 670 24.41 -20.90 -29.45
N LEU A 671 23.18 -21.29 -29.07
CA LEU A 671 22.10 -21.60 -30.01
C LEU A 671 21.73 -20.38 -30.85
N MET A 672 21.62 -19.21 -30.21
CA MET A 672 21.39 -17.92 -30.88
C MET A 672 22.41 -17.67 -31.99
N LEU A 673 23.71 -17.79 -31.69
CA LEU A 673 24.77 -17.54 -32.66
C LEU A 673 24.72 -18.51 -33.84
N ILE A 674 24.43 -19.79 -33.60
CA ILE A 674 24.27 -20.78 -34.67
C ILE A 674 23.11 -20.42 -35.60
N ILE A 675 21.94 -20.10 -35.05
CA ILE A 675 20.74 -19.76 -35.83
C ILE A 675 20.97 -18.48 -36.64
N ILE A 676 21.44 -17.40 -36.01
CA ILE A 676 21.68 -16.11 -36.68
C ILE A 676 22.73 -16.25 -37.78
N SER A 677 23.80 -16.99 -37.50
CA SER A 677 24.85 -17.21 -38.51
C SER A 677 24.31 -17.96 -39.70
N SER A 678 23.52 -19.02 -39.47
CA SER A 678 22.87 -19.81 -40.51
C SER A 678 21.96 -18.95 -41.40
N VAL A 679 21.05 -18.19 -40.78
CA VAL A 679 20.12 -17.32 -41.50
C VAL A 679 20.85 -16.22 -42.28
N THR A 680 21.90 -15.64 -41.69
CA THR A 680 22.72 -14.60 -42.34
C THR A 680 23.46 -15.15 -43.56
N ILE A 681 24.06 -16.33 -43.45
CA ILE A 681 24.74 -17.00 -44.56
C ILE A 681 23.77 -17.23 -45.73
N VAL A 682 22.55 -17.70 -45.43
CA VAL A 682 21.49 -17.92 -46.43
C VAL A 682 21.06 -16.61 -47.10
N TYR A 683 20.89 -15.55 -46.31
CA TYR A 683 20.44 -14.25 -46.82
C TYR A 683 21.46 -13.59 -47.76
N VAL A 684 22.76 -13.71 -47.46
CA VAL A 684 23.83 -13.02 -48.21
C VAL A 684 24.24 -13.77 -49.48
N THR A 685 24.08 -15.10 -49.52
CA THR A 685 24.66 -15.93 -50.59
C THR A 685 23.64 -16.24 -51.69
N PRO A 686 23.86 -15.82 -52.95
CA PRO A 686 22.92 -16.07 -54.04
C PRO A 686 22.86 -17.54 -54.53
N ASN A 687 23.90 -18.35 -54.26
CA ASN A 687 23.98 -19.74 -54.71
C ASN A 687 23.73 -20.73 -53.55
N LEU A 688 22.46 -21.13 -53.38
CA LEU A 688 21.99 -22.02 -52.32
C LEU A 688 22.69 -23.40 -52.33
N LYS A 689 23.08 -23.93 -53.50
CA LYS A 689 23.72 -25.26 -53.61
C LYS A 689 25.14 -25.26 -53.06
N ALA A 690 25.94 -24.25 -53.39
CA ALA A 690 27.29 -24.10 -52.85
C ALA A 690 27.28 -23.88 -51.32
N MET A 691 26.22 -23.23 -50.82
CA MET A 691 26.00 -22.97 -49.40
C MET A 691 25.70 -24.24 -48.59
N VAL A 692 24.76 -25.07 -49.06
CA VAL A 692 24.44 -26.36 -48.40
C VAL A 692 25.69 -27.23 -48.32
N ILE A 693 26.49 -27.32 -49.38
CA ILE A 693 27.69 -28.15 -49.38
C ILE A 693 28.76 -27.63 -48.41
N ARG A 694 28.97 -26.30 -48.33
CA ARG A 694 30.02 -25.69 -47.50
C ARG A 694 29.70 -25.63 -46.01
N PHE A 695 28.44 -25.36 -45.63
CA PHE A 695 28.09 -25.06 -44.25
C PHE A 695 27.29 -26.18 -43.54
N THR A 696 26.64 -27.09 -44.27
CA THR A 696 25.90 -28.21 -43.65
C THR A 696 26.79 -29.09 -42.76
N PRO A 697 28.04 -29.44 -43.13
CA PRO A 697 28.90 -30.22 -42.24
C PRO A 697 29.20 -29.50 -40.91
N VAL A 698 29.45 -28.19 -40.97
CA VAL A 698 29.71 -27.36 -39.77
C VAL A 698 28.48 -27.29 -38.87
N LEU A 699 27.30 -27.12 -39.46
CA LEU A 699 26.03 -27.08 -38.72
C LEU A 699 25.67 -28.45 -38.10
N ILE A 700 25.91 -29.55 -38.81
CA ILE A 700 25.70 -30.91 -38.28
C ILE A 700 26.68 -31.19 -37.14
N VAL A 701 27.95 -30.82 -37.26
CA VAL A 701 28.93 -30.99 -36.18
C VAL A 701 28.55 -30.14 -34.98
N ALA A 702 28.21 -28.87 -35.18
CA ALA A 702 27.77 -27.98 -34.10
C ALA A 702 26.49 -28.50 -33.42
N ALA A 703 25.49 -28.96 -34.17
CA ALA A 703 24.26 -29.53 -33.64
C ALA A 703 24.51 -30.85 -32.89
N THR A 704 25.38 -31.72 -33.41
CA THR A 704 25.76 -32.99 -32.76
C THR A 704 26.50 -32.75 -31.46
N LEU A 705 27.49 -31.84 -31.44
CA LEU A 705 28.22 -31.47 -30.23
C LEU A 705 27.30 -30.82 -29.19
N LEU A 706 26.36 -30.00 -29.64
CA LEU A 706 25.35 -29.39 -28.78
C LEU A 706 24.41 -30.45 -28.19
N PHE A 707 23.95 -31.40 -28.99
CA PHE A 707 23.09 -32.51 -28.55
C PHE A 707 23.80 -33.36 -27.47
N ILE A 708 25.04 -33.77 -27.74
CA ILE A 708 25.86 -34.52 -26.77
C ILE A 708 26.06 -33.74 -25.47
N TYR A 709 26.27 -32.43 -25.55
CA TYR A 709 26.45 -31.59 -24.36
C TYR A 709 25.17 -31.52 -23.51
N VAL A 710 24.00 -31.34 -24.14
CA VAL A 710 22.71 -31.26 -23.45
C VAL A 710 22.37 -32.57 -22.76
N THR A 711 22.58 -33.72 -23.41
CA THR A 711 22.27 -35.04 -22.83
C THR A 711 23.16 -35.40 -21.65
N ASN A 712 24.38 -34.84 -21.58
CA ASN A 712 25.35 -35.15 -20.53
C ASN A 712 25.26 -34.24 -19.29
N LYS A 713 24.39 -33.22 -19.28
CA LYS A 713 24.26 -32.27 -18.15
C LYS A 713 22.85 -32.30 -17.58
N SER A 714 22.71 -32.87 -16.38
CA SER A 714 21.44 -32.99 -15.64
C SER A 714 20.66 -31.68 -15.54
N TYR A 715 21.34 -30.57 -15.26
CA TYR A 715 20.71 -29.24 -15.13
C TYR A 715 20.01 -28.73 -16.40
N LEU A 716 20.56 -29.01 -17.59
CA LEU A 716 19.92 -28.59 -18.85
C LEU A 716 18.70 -29.45 -19.16
N MET A 717 18.80 -30.75 -18.85
CA MET A 717 17.66 -31.66 -18.96
C MET A 717 16.54 -31.27 -18.01
N ASP A 718 16.86 -30.80 -16.79
CA ASP A 718 15.88 -30.30 -15.82
C ASP A 718 15.07 -29.10 -16.34
N ARG A 719 15.68 -28.19 -17.11
CA ARG A 719 14.97 -27.06 -17.74
C ARG A 719 14.04 -27.51 -18.87
N ILE A 720 14.39 -28.59 -19.58
CA ILE A 720 13.59 -29.16 -20.67
C ILE A 720 12.41 -29.96 -20.09
N THR A 721 12.66 -30.79 -19.08
CA THR A 721 11.60 -31.60 -18.44
C THR A 721 10.62 -30.74 -17.63
N GLY A 722 11.10 -29.72 -16.91
CA GLY A 722 10.24 -28.74 -16.23
C GLY A 722 9.39 -27.89 -17.18
N PHE A 723 9.82 -27.73 -18.43
CA PHE A 723 9.00 -27.11 -19.48
C PHE A 723 7.91 -28.06 -20.03
N LEU A 724 8.23 -29.34 -20.23
CA LEU A 724 7.30 -30.31 -20.80
C LEU A 724 6.16 -30.69 -19.85
N ASP A 725 6.43 -30.70 -18.53
CA ASP A 725 5.39 -30.91 -17.52
C ASP A 725 5.55 -29.91 -16.34
N PRO A 726 5.12 -28.64 -16.53
CA PRO A 726 5.28 -27.61 -15.52
C PRO A 726 4.56 -27.92 -14.20
N TYR A 727 3.45 -28.67 -14.26
CA TYR A 727 2.62 -28.95 -13.09
C TYR A 727 3.09 -30.16 -12.27
N SER A 728 4.07 -30.93 -12.76
CA SER A 728 4.69 -32.03 -12.01
C SER A 728 5.48 -31.58 -10.78
N ASP A 729 6.03 -30.35 -10.80
CA ASP A 729 6.78 -29.76 -9.68
C ASP A 729 6.49 -28.24 -9.53
N PRO A 730 5.30 -27.86 -9.04
CA PRO A 730 4.88 -26.46 -8.98
C PRO A 730 5.67 -25.58 -8.01
N TYR A 731 6.26 -26.19 -6.98
CA TYR A 731 6.97 -25.48 -5.90
C TYR A 731 8.49 -25.57 -6.04
N GLY A 732 9.01 -26.43 -6.92
CA GLY A 732 10.42 -26.56 -7.22
C GLY A 732 10.76 -25.97 -8.58
N LYS A 733 11.05 -26.83 -9.56
CA LYS A 733 11.67 -26.46 -10.85
C LYS A 733 10.79 -25.54 -11.71
N SER A 734 9.48 -25.67 -11.63
CA SER A 734 8.52 -24.93 -12.46
C SER A 734 7.95 -23.68 -11.80
N TYR A 735 8.40 -23.37 -10.57
CA TYR A 735 7.87 -22.28 -9.75
C TYR A 735 7.90 -20.91 -10.46
N GLN A 736 9.01 -20.58 -11.11
CA GLN A 736 9.13 -19.30 -11.83
C GLN A 736 8.16 -19.22 -13.03
N VAL A 737 8.03 -20.32 -13.77
CA VAL A 737 7.18 -20.40 -14.97
C VAL A 737 5.71 -20.25 -14.60
N ILE A 738 5.24 -20.96 -13.57
CA ILE A 738 3.84 -20.90 -13.11
C ILE A 738 3.49 -19.50 -12.57
N ASN A 739 4.38 -18.89 -11.79
CA ASN A 739 4.16 -17.54 -11.28
C ASN A 739 4.20 -16.49 -12.41
N SER A 740 4.97 -16.72 -13.47
CA SER A 740 4.97 -15.87 -14.65
C SER A 740 3.62 -15.89 -15.37
N ILE A 741 3.07 -17.10 -15.62
CA ILE A 741 1.73 -17.25 -16.20
C ILE A 741 0.67 -16.61 -15.29
N SER A 742 0.80 -16.80 -13.97
CA SER A 742 -0.12 -16.22 -12.98
C SER A 742 -0.06 -14.69 -12.94
N ALA A 743 1.11 -14.10 -13.17
CA ALA A 743 1.25 -12.64 -13.28
C ALA A 743 0.51 -12.10 -14.51
N PHE A 744 0.63 -12.78 -15.67
CA PHE A 744 -0.15 -12.42 -16.86
C PHE A 744 -1.66 -12.57 -16.65
N SER A 745 -2.09 -13.66 -15.99
CA SER A 745 -3.53 -13.87 -15.72
C SER A 745 -4.09 -12.82 -14.76
N HIS A 746 -3.32 -12.40 -13.77
CA HIS A 746 -3.69 -11.32 -12.85
C HIS A 746 -3.76 -9.95 -13.52
N GLY A 747 -2.87 -9.65 -14.47
CA GLY A 747 -2.88 -8.39 -15.23
C GLY A 747 -4.13 -8.21 -16.11
N GLY A 748 -4.73 -9.30 -16.60
CA GLY A 748 -5.89 -9.24 -17.48
C GLY A 748 -5.64 -8.39 -18.74
N PHE A 749 -6.69 -7.73 -19.26
CA PHE A 749 -6.56 -6.92 -20.48
C PHE A 749 -5.86 -5.57 -20.26
N TRP A 750 -6.12 -4.92 -19.12
CA TRP A 750 -5.75 -3.51 -18.85
C TRP A 750 -4.58 -3.34 -17.88
N GLY A 751 -4.20 -4.38 -17.16
CA GLY A 751 -3.19 -4.33 -16.11
C GLY A 751 -3.76 -3.86 -14.78
N VAL A 752 -3.00 -4.12 -13.71
CA VAL A 752 -3.31 -3.65 -12.34
C VAL A 752 -2.80 -2.25 -12.04
N GLY A 753 -2.08 -1.65 -12.99
CA GLY A 753 -1.47 -0.33 -12.91
C GLY A 753 0.00 -0.37 -12.48
N LEU A 754 0.77 0.59 -13.00
CA LEU A 754 2.19 0.76 -12.74
C LEU A 754 2.47 0.79 -11.22
N GLY A 755 3.37 -0.08 -10.77
CA GLY A 755 3.75 -0.14 -9.37
C GLY A 755 2.92 -1.10 -8.52
N ASN A 756 1.79 -1.62 -9.02
CA ASN A 756 0.86 -2.45 -8.24
C ASN A 756 1.03 -3.96 -8.46
N SER A 757 2.07 -4.41 -9.19
CA SER A 757 2.36 -5.84 -9.31
C SER A 757 2.53 -6.50 -7.93
N ILE A 758 1.85 -7.62 -7.71
CA ILE A 758 1.98 -8.41 -6.49
C ILE A 758 3.15 -9.39 -6.64
N PHE A 759 3.38 -9.92 -7.84
CA PHE A 759 4.37 -10.96 -8.11
C PHE A 759 5.83 -10.49 -7.95
N LYS A 760 6.09 -9.17 -8.02
CA LYS A 760 7.40 -8.58 -7.66
C LYS A 760 7.73 -8.62 -6.16
N SER A 761 6.78 -8.99 -5.29
CA SER A 761 6.97 -9.06 -3.83
C SER A 761 7.70 -10.34 -3.34
N GLY A 762 8.36 -11.05 -4.25
CA GLY A 762 9.15 -12.25 -3.96
C GLY A 762 8.60 -13.56 -4.54
N TYR A 763 7.47 -13.52 -5.28
CA TYR A 763 6.94 -14.69 -5.99
C TYR A 763 7.74 -15.03 -7.25
N LEU A 764 8.30 -14.02 -7.91
CA LEU A 764 9.30 -14.18 -8.98
C LEU A 764 10.68 -13.81 -8.43
N THR A 765 11.62 -14.75 -8.45
CA THR A 765 12.98 -14.51 -7.91
C THR A 765 13.81 -13.67 -8.89
N GLU A 766 13.63 -13.92 -10.19
CA GLU A 766 14.29 -13.24 -11.30
C GLU A 766 13.35 -12.23 -11.99
N ALA A 767 12.55 -11.51 -11.19
CA ALA A 767 11.53 -10.56 -11.66
C ALA A 767 12.09 -9.34 -12.42
N ASN A 768 13.35 -9.00 -12.17
CA ASN A 768 14.01 -7.84 -12.80
C ASN A 768 14.76 -8.23 -14.08
N THR A 769 15.13 -9.50 -14.22
CA THR A 769 16.02 -10.05 -15.24
C THR A 769 15.17 -10.84 -16.26
N ASP A 770 15.06 -12.14 -16.08
CA ASP A 770 14.53 -13.07 -17.08
C ASP A 770 12.99 -12.98 -17.19
N TYR A 771 12.30 -12.70 -16.07
CA TYR A 771 10.83 -12.67 -15.99
C TYR A 771 10.23 -11.27 -15.95
N ILE A 772 10.98 -10.25 -16.40
CA ILE A 772 10.49 -8.86 -16.35
C ILE A 772 9.22 -8.64 -17.17
N LEU A 773 9.04 -9.38 -18.28
CA LEU A 773 7.84 -9.28 -19.10
C LEU A 773 6.59 -9.73 -18.35
N ALA A 774 6.71 -10.66 -17.41
CA ALA A 774 5.59 -11.09 -16.58
C ALA A 774 5.12 -9.94 -15.67
N ILE A 775 6.06 -9.20 -15.07
CA ILE A 775 5.76 -8.00 -14.29
C ILE A 775 5.17 -6.90 -15.16
N TYR A 776 5.75 -6.68 -16.35
CA TYR A 776 5.22 -5.72 -17.31
C TYR A 776 3.78 -6.05 -17.73
N GLY A 777 3.51 -7.33 -18.02
CA GLY A 777 2.19 -7.84 -18.38
C GLY A 777 1.19 -7.75 -17.24
N GLU A 778 1.60 -7.94 -16.00
CA GLU A 778 0.74 -7.71 -14.84
C GLU A 778 0.37 -6.22 -14.70
N GLU A 779 1.35 -5.32 -14.80
CA GLU A 779 1.15 -3.89 -14.55
C GLU A 779 0.41 -3.16 -15.69
N PHE A 780 0.68 -3.52 -16.95
CA PHE A 780 0.12 -2.89 -18.14
C PHE A 780 -0.90 -3.75 -18.90
N GLY A 781 -1.10 -5.00 -18.48
CA GLY A 781 -2.05 -5.93 -19.09
C GLY A 781 -1.63 -6.41 -20.47
N TYR A 782 -2.52 -7.19 -21.09
CA TYR A 782 -2.36 -7.67 -22.46
C TYR A 782 -2.13 -6.54 -23.48
N ILE A 783 -2.84 -5.41 -23.33
CA ILE A 783 -2.69 -4.27 -24.25
C ILE A 783 -1.29 -3.67 -24.16
N GLY A 784 -0.72 -3.58 -22.94
CA GLY A 784 0.66 -3.14 -22.75
C GLY A 784 1.66 -4.00 -23.51
N ILE A 785 1.55 -5.33 -23.40
CA ILE A 785 2.42 -6.28 -24.10
C ILE A 785 2.32 -6.08 -25.61
N ILE A 786 1.11 -5.94 -26.16
CA ILE A 786 0.92 -5.71 -27.60
C ILE A 786 1.58 -4.41 -28.05
N ILE A 787 1.42 -3.32 -27.29
CA ILE A 787 2.08 -2.04 -27.59
C ILE A 787 3.60 -2.22 -27.64
N LEU A 788 4.15 -2.93 -26.65
CA LEU A 788 5.58 -3.17 -26.58
C LEU A 788 6.08 -3.99 -27.79
N VAL A 789 5.43 -5.11 -28.09
CA VAL A 789 5.78 -5.98 -29.23
C VAL A 789 5.69 -5.21 -30.54
N VAL A 790 4.66 -4.36 -30.72
CA VAL A 790 4.53 -3.52 -31.91
C VAL A 790 5.68 -2.52 -32.03
N LEU A 791 6.07 -1.85 -30.93
CA LEU A 791 7.22 -0.93 -30.93
C LEU A 791 8.52 -1.64 -31.35
N GLU A 792 8.73 -2.86 -30.87
CA GLU A 792 9.90 -3.67 -31.22
C GLU A 792 9.89 -4.14 -32.67
N ILE A 793 8.75 -4.61 -33.17
CA ILE A 793 8.59 -4.94 -34.59
C ILE A 793 8.91 -3.71 -35.45
N LEU A 794 8.40 -2.53 -35.09
CA LEU A 794 8.70 -1.28 -35.80
C LEU A 794 10.19 -0.94 -35.75
N LEU A 795 10.86 -1.14 -34.61
CA LEU A 795 12.31 -0.95 -34.46
C LEU A 795 13.08 -1.86 -35.42
N TYR A 796 12.75 -3.16 -35.42
CA TYR A 796 13.42 -4.17 -36.24
C TYR A 796 13.18 -3.94 -37.73
N LEU A 797 11.96 -3.62 -38.13
CA LEU A 797 11.64 -3.25 -39.52
C LEU A 797 12.42 -2.01 -39.96
N ARG A 798 12.63 -1.04 -39.06
CA ARG A 798 13.39 0.18 -39.38
C ARG A 798 14.88 -0.10 -39.53
N MET A 799 15.47 -0.90 -38.63
CA MET A 799 16.86 -1.35 -38.75
C MET A 799 17.07 -2.21 -40.00
N PHE A 800 16.12 -3.11 -40.32
CA PHE A 800 16.17 -3.92 -41.53
C PHE A 800 16.13 -3.05 -42.79
N LYS A 801 15.28 -2.01 -42.82
CA LYS A 801 15.27 -1.03 -43.90
C LYS A 801 16.63 -0.36 -44.09
N ILE A 802 17.31 0.03 -43.01
CA ILE A 802 18.66 0.61 -43.07
C ILE A 802 19.64 -0.40 -43.65
N SER A 803 19.63 -1.65 -43.18
CA SER A 803 20.45 -2.74 -43.74
C SER A 803 20.23 -2.91 -45.25
N HIS A 804 18.97 -3.05 -45.67
CA HIS A 804 18.60 -3.25 -47.07
C HIS A 804 19.05 -2.08 -47.97
N GLN A 805 18.84 -0.83 -47.53
CA GLN A 805 19.32 0.35 -48.26
C GLN A 805 20.85 0.40 -48.33
N THR A 806 21.54 0.07 -47.24
CA THR A 806 23.00 0.01 -47.17
C THR A 806 23.57 -0.98 -48.18
N PHE A 807 22.92 -2.14 -48.34
CA PHE A 807 23.34 -3.18 -49.28
C PHE A 807 23.08 -2.78 -50.74
N PHE A 808 21.83 -2.49 -51.07
CA PHE A 808 21.40 -2.36 -52.47
C PHE A 808 21.67 -0.99 -53.07
N ILE A 809 21.51 0.08 -52.29
CA ILE A 809 21.65 1.47 -52.76
C ILE A 809 23.08 1.95 -52.56
N TYR A 810 23.58 1.90 -51.32
CA TYR A 810 24.88 2.47 -50.98
C TYR A 810 26.06 1.54 -51.26
N LYS A 811 25.81 0.27 -51.62
CA LYS A 811 26.83 -0.75 -51.97
C LYS A 811 27.87 -0.97 -50.86
N ARG A 812 27.42 -1.01 -49.61
CA ARG A 812 28.26 -1.19 -48.41
C ARG A 812 27.94 -2.53 -47.72
N PRO A 813 28.42 -3.66 -48.26
CA PRO A 813 27.93 -4.98 -47.84
C PRO A 813 28.30 -5.32 -46.38
N PHE A 814 29.47 -4.91 -45.89
CA PHE A 814 29.86 -5.16 -44.49
C PHE A 814 28.88 -4.54 -43.50
N GLN A 815 28.61 -3.25 -43.66
CA GLN A 815 27.70 -2.50 -42.81
C GLN A 815 26.27 -3.06 -42.89
N ALA A 816 25.83 -3.43 -44.10
CA ALA A 816 24.49 -3.99 -44.29
C ALA A 816 24.32 -5.34 -43.57
N ILE A 817 25.27 -6.26 -43.75
CA ILE A 817 25.25 -7.59 -43.11
C ILE A 817 25.31 -7.45 -41.59
N LEU A 818 26.12 -6.53 -41.09
CA LEU A 818 26.24 -6.27 -39.66
C LEU A 818 24.92 -5.77 -39.05
N VAL A 819 24.23 -4.82 -39.69
CA VAL A 819 22.91 -4.37 -39.20
C VAL A 819 21.88 -5.48 -39.30
N PHE A 820 21.93 -6.31 -40.36
CA PHE A 820 21.05 -7.46 -40.51
C PHE A 820 21.22 -8.46 -39.37
N THR A 821 22.46 -8.77 -38.99
CA THR A 821 22.72 -9.69 -37.88
C THR A 821 22.28 -9.12 -36.53
N PHE A 822 22.37 -7.80 -36.33
CA PHE A 822 21.80 -7.13 -35.15
C PHE A 822 20.27 -7.21 -35.08
N VAL A 823 19.58 -7.07 -36.21
CA VAL A 823 18.13 -7.27 -36.29
C VAL A 823 17.75 -8.68 -35.85
N LEU A 824 18.42 -9.69 -36.41
CA LEU A 824 18.18 -11.09 -36.04
C LEU A 824 18.48 -11.36 -34.57
N TRP A 825 19.55 -10.77 -34.04
CA TRP A 825 19.91 -10.89 -32.64
C TRP A 825 18.83 -10.34 -31.72
N PHE A 826 18.38 -9.10 -31.94
CA PHE A 826 17.40 -8.48 -31.07
C PHE A 826 16.04 -9.18 -31.19
N ALA A 827 15.63 -9.55 -32.40
CA ALA A 827 14.40 -10.30 -32.62
C ALA A 827 14.41 -11.67 -31.93
N TYR A 828 15.52 -12.43 -32.04
CA TYR A 828 15.64 -13.72 -31.35
C TYR A 828 15.51 -13.56 -29.85
N GLN A 829 16.22 -12.59 -29.26
CA GLN A 829 16.26 -12.41 -27.82
C GLN A 829 14.91 -11.93 -27.25
N ALA A 830 14.18 -11.08 -27.98
CA ALA A 830 12.80 -10.68 -27.62
C ALA A 830 11.82 -11.86 -27.72
N LEU A 831 11.85 -12.61 -28.83
CA LEU A 831 10.97 -13.76 -29.03
C LEU A 831 11.23 -14.88 -28.03
N TYR A 832 12.51 -15.14 -27.71
CA TYR A 832 12.87 -16.16 -26.74
C TYR A 832 12.39 -15.78 -25.34
N ASN A 833 12.65 -14.54 -24.89
CA ASN A 833 12.23 -14.08 -23.58
C ASN A 833 10.68 -14.05 -23.45
N LEU A 834 9.97 -13.60 -24.48
CA LEU A 834 8.50 -13.65 -24.52
C LEU A 834 8.00 -15.10 -24.47
N GLY A 835 8.55 -15.98 -25.30
CA GLY A 835 8.17 -17.41 -25.33
C GLY A 835 8.44 -18.11 -24.00
N MET A 836 9.54 -17.78 -23.34
CA MET A 836 9.90 -18.32 -22.03
C MET A 836 8.90 -17.89 -20.94
N THR A 837 8.56 -16.61 -20.88
CA THR A 837 7.65 -16.08 -19.84
C THR A 837 6.21 -16.59 -19.97
N VAL A 838 5.77 -16.97 -21.17
CA VAL A 838 4.45 -17.60 -21.40
C VAL A 838 4.51 -19.14 -21.43
N ALA A 839 5.64 -19.74 -21.03
CA ALA A 839 5.84 -21.19 -21.01
C ALA A 839 5.69 -21.88 -22.38
N PHE A 840 6.09 -21.20 -23.46
CA PHE A 840 6.21 -21.77 -24.81
C PHE A 840 7.63 -22.22 -25.14
N LEU A 841 8.64 -21.70 -24.43
CA LEU A 841 10.05 -22.10 -24.52
C LEU A 841 10.62 -22.39 -23.12
N PRO A 842 11.66 -23.24 -23.02
CA PRO A 842 12.30 -23.51 -21.74
C PRO A 842 13.01 -22.26 -21.20
N THR A 843 13.20 -22.23 -19.87
CA THR A 843 13.85 -21.10 -19.21
C THR A 843 15.30 -20.95 -19.65
N ASP A 844 15.66 -19.80 -20.20
CA ASP A 844 17.04 -19.38 -20.40
C ASP A 844 17.37 -18.16 -19.54
N GLY A 845 18.66 -17.83 -19.43
CA GLY A 845 19.11 -16.63 -18.72
C GLY A 845 19.22 -15.42 -19.65
N SER A 846 18.38 -15.35 -20.69
CA SER A 846 18.43 -14.26 -21.66
C SER A 846 17.57 -13.09 -21.21
N THR A 847 18.13 -11.90 -21.39
CA THR A 847 17.50 -10.65 -21.00
C THR A 847 16.62 -10.13 -22.13
N HIS A 848 15.44 -9.60 -21.87
CA HIS A 848 14.65 -8.91 -22.88
C HIS A 848 15.40 -7.68 -23.43
N PRO A 849 15.51 -7.51 -24.76
CA PRO A 849 16.09 -6.33 -25.39
C PRO A 849 15.56 -5.02 -24.80
N LEU A 850 16.47 -4.16 -24.33
CA LEU A 850 16.19 -2.81 -23.83
C LEU A 850 15.22 -2.69 -22.64
N ILE A 851 14.71 -3.81 -22.09
CA ILE A 851 13.74 -3.82 -20.99
C ILE A 851 14.26 -4.56 -19.76
N SER A 852 14.75 -5.80 -19.90
CA SER A 852 15.24 -6.56 -18.75
C SER A 852 16.46 -5.96 -18.12
N TYR A 853 16.60 -6.10 -16.80
CA TYR A 853 17.83 -5.82 -16.09
C TYR A 853 18.97 -6.73 -16.59
N GLY A 854 19.76 -6.24 -17.54
CA GLY A 854 20.82 -7.05 -18.16
C GLY A 854 22.25 -6.56 -17.91
N GLY A 855 22.45 -5.52 -17.11
CA GLY A 855 23.75 -4.91 -16.80
C GLY A 855 24.68 -4.74 -18.00
N SER A 856 25.49 -5.75 -18.30
CA SER A 856 26.38 -5.83 -19.47
C SER A 856 25.63 -5.90 -20.81
N SER A 857 24.50 -6.61 -20.87
CA SER A 857 23.72 -6.78 -22.10
C SER A 857 23.22 -5.44 -22.62
N TYR A 858 22.72 -4.58 -21.71
CA TYR A 858 22.35 -3.20 -22.04
C TYR A 858 23.48 -2.44 -22.73
N VAL A 859 24.68 -2.45 -22.14
CA VAL A 859 25.83 -1.70 -22.65
C VAL A 859 26.21 -2.16 -24.06
N VAL A 860 26.18 -3.46 -24.32
CA VAL A 860 26.51 -4.03 -25.63
C VAL A 860 25.40 -3.78 -26.65
N MET A 861 24.13 -3.89 -26.27
CA MET A 861 23.00 -3.61 -27.18
C MET A 861 22.96 -2.13 -27.59
N PHE A 862 23.22 -1.20 -26.66
CA PHE A 862 23.37 0.22 -27.00
C PHE A 862 24.57 0.48 -27.92
N THR A 863 25.66 -0.27 -27.77
CA THR A 863 26.79 -0.22 -28.71
C THR A 863 26.34 -0.62 -30.12
N ALA A 864 25.61 -1.75 -30.26
CA ALA A 864 25.08 -2.21 -31.55
C ALA A 864 24.09 -1.22 -32.19
N LEU A 865 23.21 -0.61 -31.40
CA LEU A 865 22.31 0.46 -31.85
C LEU A 865 23.08 1.71 -32.29
N GLY A 866 24.12 2.10 -31.56
CA GLY A 866 24.98 3.23 -31.91
C GLY A 866 25.72 2.99 -33.23
N ILE A 867 26.21 1.76 -33.46
CA ILE A 867 26.81 1.34 -34.74
C ILE A 867 25.77 1.44 -35.87
N THR A 868 24.55 0.95 -35.65
CA THR A 868 23.46 1.01 -36.65
C THR A 868 23.12 2.45 -37.01
N MET A 869 23.01 3.31 -36.00
CA MET A 869 22.72 4.73 -36.16
C MET A 869 23.86 5.46 -36.90
N ARG A 870 25.11 5.08 -36.62
CA ARG A 870 26.28 5.59 -37.32
C ARG A 870 26.29 5.19 -38.79
N ILE A 871 25.86 3.98 -39.12
CA ILE A 871 25.75 3.51 -40.50
C ILE A 871 24.70 4.32 -41.27
N ASP A 872 23.52 4.57 -40.68
CA ASP A 872 22.48 5.42 -41.26
C ASP A 872 23.00 6.86 -41.51
N TYR A 873 23.69 7.44 -40.53
CA TYR A 873 24.32 8.76 -40.69
C TYR A 873 25.29 8.81 -41.88
N GLU A 874 26.19 7.84 -41.98
CA GLU A 874 27.15 7.79 -43.09
C GLU A 874 26.47 7.57 -44.45
N ASN A 875 25.41 6.78 -44.50
CA ASN A 875 24.62 6.58 -45.72
C ASN A 875 23.92 7.87 -46.16
N ARG A 876 23.39 8.65 -45.23
CA ARG A 876 22.76 9.96 -45.52
C ARG A 876 23.78 10.98 -46.00
N LEU A 877 25.00 10.99 -45.44
CA LEU A 877 26.10 11.81 -45.95
C LEU A 877 26.44 11.46 -47.41
N ILE A 878 26.53 10.16 -47.72
CA ILE A 878 26.77 9.68 -49.08
C ILE A 878 25.62 10.10 -50.02
N ALA A 879 24.37 9.98 -49.56
CA ALA A 879 23.20 10.40 -50.34
C ALA A 879 23.22 11.91 -50.69
N ASN A 880 23.78 12.74 -49.81
CA ASN A 880 23.89 14.19 -49.98
C ASN A 880 25.19 14.64 -50.67
N GLY A 881 26.01 13.70 -51.17
CA GLY A 881 27.25 14.02 -51.89
C GLY A 881 28.42 14.49 -51.02
N GLU A 882 28.34 14.37 -49.69
CA GLU A 882 29.43 14.76 -48.79
C GLU A 882 30.48 13.65 -48.62
N LYS A 883 31.76 14.01 -48.64
CA LYS A 883 32.86 13.08 -48.29
C LYS A 883 32.86 12.80 -46.78
N LEU A 884 33.02 11.53 -46.39
CA LEU A 884 33.17 11.09 -45.00
C LEU A 884 34.39 11.75 -44.33
N LYS A 885 34.22 12.91 -43.66
CA LYS A 885 35.26 13.59 -42.87
C LYS A 885 35.11 13.30 -41.37
N GLU A 886 36.21 13.09 -40.66
CA GLU A 886 36.26 12.73 -39.23
C GLU A 886 35.92 13.87 -38.25
N SER A 887 36.04 15.15 -38.64
CA SER A 887 36.01 16.26 -37.66
C SER A 887 34.59 16.64 -37.16
N ARG A 888 33.54 16.50 -37.99
CA ARG A 888 32.18 16.98 -37.67
C ARG A 888 31.48 16.23 -36.52
N SER A 889 31.93 15.03 -36.15
CA SER A 889 31.32 14.27 -35.05
C SER A 889 31.75 14.76 -33.66
N LYS A 890 32.94 15.37 -33.53
CA LYS A 890 33.42 15.93 -32.26
C LYS A 890 32.63 17.17 -31.83
N ASP A 891 32.29 18.04 -32.78
CA ASP A 891 31.55 19.28 -32.53
C ASP A 891 30.12 19.01 -32.00
N MET A 892 29.53 17.88 -32.37
CA MET A 892 28.20 17.45 -31.93
C MET A 892 28.18 16.92 -30.49
N VAL A 893 29.19 16.12 -30.10
CA VAL A 893 29.32 15.65 -28.72
C VAL A 893 29.53 16.84 -27.79
N LEU A 894 30.36 17.79 -28.20
CA LEU A 894 30.55 19.06 -27.51
C LEU A 894 29.24 19.86 -27.42
N SER A 895 28.49 20.00 -28.52
CA SER A 895 27.18 20.68 -28.52
C SER A 895 26.13 20.01 -27.63
N PHE A 896 26.09 18.68 -27.58
CA PHE A 896 25.21 17.92 -26.68
C PHE A 896 25.60 18.10 -25.21
N PHE A 897 26.90 18.06 -24.89
CA PHE A 897 27.39 18.34 -23.53
C PHE A 897 27.18 19.80 -23.13
N ASP A 898 27.31 20.75 -24.05
CA ASP A 898 27.01 22.18 -23.83
C ASP A 898 25.51 22.40 -23.57
N TYR A 899 24.64 21.69 -24.30
CA TYR A 899 23.20 21.71 -24.06
C TYR A 899 22.84 21.09 -22.70
N LEU A 900 23.47 19.96 -22.33
CA LEU A 900 23.30 19.35 -21.01
C LEU A 900 23.79 20.29 -19.89
N ASN A 901 24.94 20.93 -20.04
CA ASN A 901 25.45 21.93 -19.09
C ASN A 901 24.49 23.12 -18.95
N ASN A 902 23.92 23.61 -20.05
CA ASN A 902 22.89 24.66 -20.02
C ASN A 902 21.57 24.19 -19.38
N PHE A 903 21.21 22.92 -19.52
CA PHE A 903 20.03 22.34 -18.90
C PHE A 903 20.19 22.19 -17.39
N PHE A 904 21.36 21.70 -16.92
CA PHE A 904 21.66 21.53 -15.49
C PHE A 904 21.98 22.86 -14.77
N SER A 905 22.46 23.88 -15.48
CA SER A 905 22.76 25.20 -14.93
C SER A 905 21.55 26.13 -14.76
N ARG A 906 20.34 25.75 -15.25
CA ARG A 906 19.09 26.45 -14.94
C ARG A 906 18.65 26.25 -13.47
N LYS A 907 19.44 26.74 -12.53
CA LYS A 907 19.02 27.06 -11.16
C LYS A 907 18.83 28.58 -11.05
N LYS A 908 17.59 28.98 -10.75
CA LYS A 908 17.17 30.31 -10.25
C LYS A 908 17.65 31.53 -11.07
N SER A 909 16.88 31.92 -12.08
CA SER A 909 16.64 33.33 -12.33
C SER A 909 15.19 33.65 -11.96
N LEU A 910 15.02 34.39 -10.85
CA LEU A 910 13.77 35.08 -10.54
C LEU A 910 13.49 36.11 -11.65
N PRO A 911 12.22 36.35 -12.03
CA PRO A 911 11.90 37.35 -13.02
C PRO A 911 12.20 38.74 -12.43
N GLN A 912 13.27 39.38 -12.90
CA GLN A 912 13.45 40.81 -12.69
C GLN A 912 12.38 41.56 -13.50
N HIS A 913 11.51 42.25 -12.78
CA HIS A 913 10.60 43.24 -13.33
C HIS A 913 11.36 44.23 -14.23
N LYS A 914 10.89 44.37 -15.47
CA LYS A 914 11.21 45.50 -16.35
C LYS A 914 10.83 46.81 -15.62
N ARG A 915 11.83 47.55 -15.13
CA ARG A 915 11.69 48.98 -14.85
C ARG A 915 11.74 49.71 -16.19
N ALA A 916 10.56 50.16 -16.62
CA ALA A 916 10.42 51.11 -17.72
C ALA A 916 11.16 52.41 -17.36
N ARG A 917 12.02 52.87 -18.27
CA ARG A 917 12.45 54.26 -18.38
C ARG A 917 11.21 55.15 -18.45
N LYS A 918 11.10 56.12 -17.55
CA LYS A 918 10.33 57.35 -17.77
C LYS A 918 11.21 58.53 -17.41
N ASN A 919 11.36 59.39 -18.42
CA ASN A 919 11.93 60.73 -18.41
C ASN A 919 11.55 61.54 -17.17
N LYS A 920 12.55 62.05 -16.45
CA LYS A 920 12.86 63.47 -16.29
C LYS A 920 14.16 63.62 -15.50
#